data_AF-A0A672V718-F1
#
_entry.id   AF-A0A672V718-F1
#
_cell.length_a   1.000
_cell.length_b   1.000
_cell.length_c   1.000
_cell.angle_alpha   90.00
_cell.angle_beta   90.00
_cell.angle_gamma   90.00
#
_symmetry.space_group_name_H-M   'P 1'
#
loop_
_entity.id
_entity.type
_entity.pdbx_description
1 polymer ?
#
loop_
_entity_poly.entity_id
_entity_poly.type
_entity_poly.pdbx_seq_one_letter_code
_entity_poly.pdbx_strand_id
1 'polypeptide(L)'
;MDKILEGLVSSSHPLPLKRVIVRRVVESAETPLSQAQCRAMFALSTRLVLQGPDPFQRQVGRQVLEAYGRYHRDEFEAFFNRGLVLGLLQRGYGELSNRDPAILDYIQAGLRLIMSCPSVLELFELLQVEALRLVCERPAPPLCARLCQLLGDFPQCLPRGRKLSLAFCQQLVRSIAHFQSQGSREAELRLYVSQVTQVSGLLRSVWKAEPDTLLPSLQELFAIISAADTSFEPSVALASLVQHIPLQMITVLIRSLTTDPNVKDASMTQALCRMIDWLSWPLAQHVETWVIALLKGLAAVQKFTILIDVTLLKIELVFNRLWFPLVRPGALAVLSHMLLSFQHSPEAFHLIVPHVVSLVHSFKRDGLPSSTAFLMQLTELIHCMMYHYSGFPELYEPILEAVKDMPKPTEEKIKLILSQSAWTSQSSSLPSCLSRLSGKSETGKTGLINLGNTCYMNSVIQALFMATDFRRHVLSLNLNGCNSLMRKLQHLFAFLAHTQREAYAPRIFFEASRPPWFTPRSQQDCSEYLRFLLDRLHEEERTLKALSSVKTSENIMNEESQTQEADRKAQVFAPYTESEERTLIEKMFGGKLRTTICCLNCKSMSQKEEAFTDLSLAFCPPTSLENVGPKCMESSEVKDDYMVQTNTLATSPAGETPLNNLEVNGGCDTIMNEGTIKDFSTEPNSENTTNSELNKVQDNREMSQRLVGKNTLSVTDLLNYFLAPEILSGDNKYYCEKCASLQNAEKTMQIIEEPEYLILTLLRFSYDPKCHIRRKILDNVSLPLVLELPVKRTTSSLAVDPGSWSAGVEISDTGENLAKKLKPSGADEVTCPQLVPYTLSSVVVHSGVSSESGHYYSYARNITGSGPSGLCHQSTALSLVSPQDKLLTEESPCTVVENELDMEMPREWFLFNDSRVTFTSFQSVQKITSRFPKDTAYVLFYKKQNSTCGFNTNSANGLWVNGDPPLQKDLMDAITKDNKLYLQEQELSARTQALQAASASCSFRPNGFDDNDPPGSCGPTGGGGGGGFNTVGRLVF
;
A
#
# COMPACT_ATOMS: atom_id res chain seq x y z
N MET A 1 61.55 31.10 26.96
CA MET A 1 61.17 29.67 27.03
C MET A 1 60.29 29.30 25.84
N ASP A 2 59.32 30.14 25.50
CA ASP A 2 58.59 30.19 24.24
C ASP A 2 59.42 29.80 22.99
N LYS A 3 60.55 30.46 22.69
CA LYS A 3 61.37 30.11 21.51
C LYS A 3 61.97 28.70 21.56
N ILE A 4 62.30 28.21 22.76
CA ILE A 4 62.77 26.83 22.96
C ILE A 4 61.63 25.85 22.70
N LEU A 5 60.42 26.15 23.19
CA LEU A 5 59.23 25.35 22.94
C LEU A 5 58.86 25.32 21.44
N GLU A 6 58.92 26.47 20.76
CA GLU A 6 58.64 26.61 19.32
C GLU A 6 59.63 25.83 18.45
N GLY A 7 60.93 25.87 18.78
CA GLY A 7 61.94 25.01 18.15
C GLY A 7 61.76 23.52 18.48
N LEU A 8 61.36 23.20 19.71
CA LEU A 8 61.16 21.81 20.14
C LEU A 8 60.00 21.13 19.42
N VAL A 9 58.85 21.80 19.32
CA VAL A 9 57.65 21.22 18.67
C VAL A 9 57.89 20.99 17.18
N SER A 10 58.58 21.92 16.51
CA SER A 10 58.97 21.83 15.09
C SER A 10 60.16 20.88 14.81
N SER A 11 60.97 20.53 15.81
CA SER A 11 62.09 19.59 15.66
C SER A 11 61.67 18.16 15.32
N SER A 12 62.59 17.36 14.79
CA SER A 12 62.45 15.89 14.60
C SER A 12 62.94 15.06 15.79
N HIS A 13 63.15 15.67 16.98
CA HIS A 13 63.70 14.97 18.15
C HIS A 13 62.81 13.83 18.67
N PRO A 14 63.39 12.77 19.28
CA PRO A 14 62.63 11.66 19.86
C PRO A 14 61.58 12.09 20.88
N LEU A 15 60.41 11.46 20.85
CA LEU A 15 59.27 11.80 21.73
C LEU A 15 59.61 11.79 23.24
N PRO A 16 60.44 10.86 23.78
CA PRO A 16 60.85 10.93 25.19
C PRO A 16 61.63 12.21 25.52
N LEU A 17 62.55 12.64 24.64
CA LEU A 17 63.32 13.87 24.80
C LEU A 17 62.40 15.10 24.72
N LYS A 18 61.48 15.13 23.74
CA LYS A 18 60.46 16.19 23.67
C LYS A 18 59.64 16.28 24.96
N ARG A 19 59.17 15.16 25.52
CA ARG A 19 58.42 15.13 26.78
C ARG A 19 59.22 15.66 27.99
N VAL A 20 60.50 15.34 28.08
CA VAL A 20 61.38 15.84 29.16
C VAL A 20 61.56 17.35 29.06
N ILE A 21 61.80 17.89 27.85
CA ILE A 21 61.99 19.33 27.65
C ILE A 21 60.67 20.08 27.86
N VAL A 22 59.53 19.55 27.39
CA VAL A 22 58.19 20.10 27.71
C VAL A 22 57.96 20.16 29.21
N ARG A 23 58.33 19.13 29.97
CA ARG A 23 58.23 19.16 31.44
C ARG A 23 59.03 20.30 32.04
N ARG A 24 60.28 20.53 31.60
CA ARG A 24 61.09 21.69 32.05
C ARG A 24 60.48 23.04 31.66
N VAL A 25 59.83 23.14 30.49
CA VAL A 25 59.08 24.35 30.11
C VAL A 25 57.88 24.57 31.02
N VAL A 26 57.13 23.52 31.37
CA VAL A 26 56.02 23.58 32.35
C VAL A 26 56.51 23.99 33.74
N GLU A 27 57.58 23.36 34.25
CA GLU A 27 58.21 23.71 35.54
C GLU A 27 58.71 25.17 35.58
N SER A 28 59.12 25.75 34.45
CA SER A 28 59.57 27.15 34.42
C SER A 28 58.45 28.19 34.61
N ALA A 29 57.18 27.78 34.58
CA ALA A 29 56.04 28.63 34.97
C ALA A 29 56.02 29.00 36.46
N GLU A 30 56.79 28.29 37.31
CA GLU A 30 56.86 28.56 38.75
C GLU A 30 57.78 29.76 39.09
N THR A 31 58.49 30.28 38.09
CA THR A 31 59.39 31.44 38.24
C THR A 31 58.67 32.74 37.93
N PRO A 32 58.97 33.87 38.61
CA PRO A 32 58.37 35.15 38.27
C PRO A 32 58.84 35.62 36.89
N LEU A 33 57.90 35.96 36.02
CA LEU A 33 58.13 36.36 34.63
C LEU A 33 57.57 37.76 34.36
N SER A 34 58.14 38.44 33.37
CA SER A 34 57.59 39.72 32.90
C SER A 34 56.33 39.51 32.04
N GLN A 35 55.43 40.50 32.04
CA GLN A 35 54.21 40.50 31.24
C GLN A 35 54.44 40.15 29.75
N ALA A 36 55.55 40.60 29.17
CA ALA A 36 55.93 40.29 27.79
C ALA A 36 56.27 38.80 27.58
N GLN A 37 56.96 38.17 28.55
CA GLN A 37 57.28 36.73 28.52
C GLN A 37 56.03 35.87 28.70
N CYS A 38 55.13 36.23 29.63
CA CYS A 38 53.85 35.57 29.80
C CYS A 38 53.01 35.65 28.53
N ARG A 39 52.87 36.86 27.95
CA ARG A 39 52.11 37.09 26.71
C ARG A 39 52.68 36.32 25.51
N ALA A 40 54.01 36.23 25.37
CA ALA A 40 54.64 35.43 24.33
C ALA A 40 54.34 33.93 24.50
N MET A 41 54.36 33.42 25.74
CA MET A 41 54.03 32.02 26.02
C MET A 41 52.55 31.73 25.77
N PHE A 42 51.63 32.61 26.20
CA PHE A 42 50.20 32.46 25.93
C PHE A 42 49.87 32.50 24.44
N ALA A 43 50.50 33.37 23.66
CA ALA A 43 50.32 33.42 22.21
C ALA A 43 50.79 32.12 21.54
N LEU A 44 51.98 31.60 21.90
CA LEU A 44 52.50 30.35 21.36
C LEU A 44 51.65 29.14 21.78
N SER A 45 51.31 29.01 23.07
CA SER A 45 50.52 27.87 23.56
C SER A 45 49.11 27.88 22.96
N THR A 46 48.48 29.04 22.83
CA THR A 46 47.20 29.20 22.09
C THR A 46 47.32 28.73 20.65
N ARG A 47 48.38 29.15 19.92
CA ARG A 47 48.66 28.69 18.55
C ARG A 47 48.83 27.17 18.49
N LEU A 48 49.50 26.56 19.46
CA LEU A 48 49.69 25.10 19.51
C LEU A 48 48.40 24.34 19.87
N VAL A 49 47.55 24.85 20.77
CA VAL A 49 46.25 24.22 21.09
C VAL A 49 45.33 24.18 19.88
N LEU A 50 45.23 25.32 19.18
CA LEU A 50 44.31 25.50 18.07
C LEU A 50 44.88 24.91 16.78
N GLN A 51 46.06 25.35 16.34
CA GLN A 51 46.66 25.03 15.04
C GLN A 51 47.76 23.97 15.10
N GLY A 52 47.90 23.23 16.20
CA GLY A 52 48.86 22.12 16.29
C GLY A 52 48.59 21.06 15.20
N PRO A 53 49.54 20.72 14.32
CA PRO A 53 49.29 19.79 13.23
C PRO A 53 49.07 18.35 13.73
N ASP A 54 49.72 17.98 14.85
CA ASP A 54 49.61 16.67 15.48
C ASP A 54 48.99 16.73 16.90
N PRO A 55 48.44 15.61 17.43
CA PRO A 55 47.85 15.58 18.76
C PRO A 55 48.82 15.88 19.90
N PHE A 56 50.12 15.61 19.72
CA PHE A 56 51.13 15.90 20.73
C PHE A 56 51.34 17.42 20.86
N GLN A 57 51.44 18.16 19.77
CA GLN A 57 51.55 19.63 19.80
C GLN A 57 50.34 20.29 20.45
N ARG A 58 49.11 19.84 20.13
CA ARG A 58 47.89 20.34 20.80
C ARG A 58 47.88 20.06 22.30
N GLN A 59 48.39 18.89 22.71
CA GLN A 59 48.48 18.52 24.12
C GLN A 59 49.57 19.30 24.86
N VAL A 60 50.72 19.53 24.25
CA VAL A 60 51.80 20.38 24.78
C VAL A 60 51.30 21.82 24.94
N GLY A 61 50.59 22.35 23.93
CA GLY A 61 49.93 23.66 24.01
C GLY A 61 49.01 23.75 25.23
N ARG A 62 48.15 22.74 25.45
CA ARG A 62 47.24 22.70 26.61
C ARG A 62 48.00 22.69 27.94
N GLN A 63 48.99 21.81 28.09
CA GLN A 63 49.78 21.69 29.33
C GLN A 63 50.53 22.98 29.68
N VAL A 64 51.12 23.64 28.68
CA VAL A 64 51.86 24.90 28.88
C VAL A 64 50.88 26.05 29.17
N LEU A 65 49.75 26.12 28.45
CA LEU A 65 48.71 27.13 28.70
C LEU A 65 48.14 27.02 30.12
N GLU A 66 47.82 25.81 30.58
CA GLU A 66 47.27 25.54 31.91
C GLU A 66 48.26 25.88 33.02
N ALA A 67 49.54 25.49 32.87
CA ALA A 67 50.58 25.79 33.86
C ALA A 67 50.84 27.31 33.96
N TYR A 68 51.09 27.98 32.83
CA TYR A 68 51.36 29.42 32.84
C TYR A 68 50.13 30.23 33.27
N GLY A 69 48.91 29.84 32.87
CA GLY A 69 47.68 30.52 33.27
C GLY A 69 47.32 30.31 34.74
N ARG A 70 47.83 29.26 35.38
CA ARG A 70 47.69 29.00 36.81
C ARG A 70 48.65 29.82 37.67
N TYR A 71 49.91 29.97 37.24
CA TYR A 71 50.94 30.71 37.98
C TYR A 71 50.97 32.22 37.67
N HIS A 72 50.57 32.63 36.46
CA HIS A 72 50.52 34.03 36.00
C HIS A 72 49.08 34.41 35.63
N ARG A 73 48.19 34.37 36.63
CA ARG A 73 46.73 34.51 36.40
C ARG A 73 46.35 35.92 35.93
N ASP A 74 46.94 36.97 36.50
CA ASP A 74 46.59 38.36 36.18
C ASP A 74 47.04 38.72 34.75
N GLU A 75 48.20 38.22 34.32
CA GLU A 75 48.65 38.32 32.92
C GLU A 75 47.79 37.48 31.98
N PHE A 76 47.29 36.33 32.43
CA PHE A 76 46.38 35.49 31.65
C PHE A 76 45.00 36.13 31.51
N GLU A 77 44.46 36.77 32.54
CA GLU A 77 43.23 37.57 32.50
C GLU A 77 43.36 38.72 31.48
N ALA A 78 44.47 39.46 31.50
CA ALA A 78 44.72 40.51 30.52
C ALA A 78 44.84 39.98 29.07
N PHE A 79 45.33 38.75 28.89
CA PHE A 79 45.44 38.09 27.59
C PHE A 79 44.09 37.52 27.10
N PHE A 80 43.39 36.76 27.96
CA PHE A 80 42.12 36.09 27.69
C PHE A 80 40.93 37.04 27.94
N ASN A 81 40.95 38.18 27.25
CA ASN A 81 39.95 39.23 27.39
C ASN A 81 38.77 39.09 26.42
N ARG A 82 37.73 39.93 26.61
CA ARG A 82 36.52 40.02 25.78
C ARG A 82 36.81 40.09 24.28
N GLY A 83 37.84 40.84 23.86
CA GLY A 83 38.21 41.01 22.47
C GLY A 83 38.75 39.73 21.82
N LEU A 84 39.56 38.95 22.55
CA LEU A 84 40.06 37.65 22.08
C LEU A 84 38.91 36.65 21.93
N VAL A 85 38.08 36.48 22.97
CA VAL A 85 36.98 35.51 22.96
C VAL A 85 35.96 35.83 21.86
N LEU A 86 35.60 37.11 21.69
CA LEU A 86 34.71 37.53 20.61
C LEU A 86 35.33 37.33 19.21
N GLY A 87 36.62 37.64 19.07
CA GLY A 87 37.38 37.42 17.84
C GLY A 87 37.37 35.96 17.41
N LEU A 88 37.60 35.04 18.37
CA LEU A 88 37.55 33.60 18.14
C LEU A 88 36.15 33.13 17.69
N LEU A 89 35.10 33.54 18.40
CA LEU A 89 33.72 33.11 18.13
C LEU A 89 33.11 33.69 16.84
N GLN A 90 33.59 34.85 16.38
CA GLN A 90 33.06 35.50 15.17
C GLN A 90 33.95 35.31 13.94
N ARG A 91 35.29 35.31 14.08
CA ARG A 91 36.24 35.29 12.96
C ARG A 91 37.09 34.01 12.88
N GLY A 92 37.12 33.19 13.92
CA GLY A 92 37.98 32.00 13.97
C GLY A 92 39.41 32.32 14.41
N TYR A 93 40.36 31.46 14.06
CA TYR A 93 41.77 31.62 14.44
C TYR A 93 42.73 31.16 13.32
N GLY A 94 43.25 32.13 12.56
CA GLY A 94 44.05 31.89 11.36
C GLY A 94 43.26 31.07 10.34
N GLU A 95 43.70 29.84 10.06
CA GLU A 95 43.01 28.93 9.13
C GLU A 95 41.76 28.25 9.72
N LEU A 96 41.57 28.27 11.04
CA LEU A 96 40.40 27.65 11.69
C LEU A 96 39.16 28.51 11.54
N SER A 97 38.09 27.92 11.01
CA SER A 97 36.75 28.51 10.98
C SER A 97 36.23 28.82 12.40
N ASN A 98 35.44 29.88 12.53
CA ASN A 98 34.65 30.19 13.73
C ASN A 98 33.67 29.08 14.16
N ARG A 99 33.43 28.07 13.31
CA ARG A 99 32.60 26.89 13.57
C ARG A 99 33.39 25.64 14.01
N ASP A 100 34.70 25.74 14.21
CA ASP A 100 35.50 24.61 14.69
C ASP A 100 35.28 24.35 16.20
N PRO A 101 34.91 23.12 16.62
CA PRO A 101 34.72 22.79 18.04
C PRO A 101 35.94 23.04 18.94
N ALA A 102 37.17 23.03 18.40
CA ALA A 102 38.39 23.31 19.14
C ALA A 102 38.45 24.74 19.72
N ILE A 103 37.72 25.68 19.10
CA ILE A 103 37.59 27.05 19.64
C ILE A 103 36.79 27.05 20.94
N LEU A 104 35.68 26.31 21.00
CA LEU A 104 34.89 26.20 22.23
C LEU A 104 35.65 25.45 23.32
N ASP A 105 36.43 24.42 22.96
CA ASP A 105 37.32 23.70 23.90
C ASP A 105 38.37 24.64 24.51
N TYR A 106 38.98 25.51 23.68
CA TYR A 106 39.95 26.50 24.13
C TYR A 106 39.30 27.54 25.06
N ILE A 107 38.11 28.06 24.70
CA ILE A 107 37.37 29.02 25.54
C ILE A 107 36.97 28.38 26.87
N GLN A 108 36.47 27.15 26.86
CA GLN A 108 36.12 26.40 28.07
C GLN A 108 37.35 26.17 28.97
N ALA A 109 38.53 25.90 28.40
CA ALA A 109 39.77 25.80 29.16
C ALA A 109 40.20 27.16 29.75
N GLY A 110 40.12 28.24 28.98
CA GLY A 110 40.41 29.59 29.45
C GLY A 110 39.52 30.03 30.61
N LEU A 111 38.19 29.82 30.50
CA LEU A 111 37.22 30.11 31.55
C LEU A 111 37.54 29.41 32.88
N ARG A 112 38.01 28.15 32.85
CA ARG A 112 38.43 27.43 34.08
C ARG A 112 39.61 28.09 34.78
N LEU A 113 40.54 28.70 34.04
CA LEU A 113 41.74 29.34 34.60
C LEU A 113 41.44 30.71 35.22
N ILE A 114 40.53 31.49 34.61
CA ILE A 114 40.10 32.82 35.07
C ILE A 114 38.82 32.81 35.93
N MET A 115 38.31 31.64 36.34
CA MET A 115 37.03 31.55 37.06
C MET A 115 36.99 32.34 38.40
N SER A 116 38.16 32.62 38.98
CA SER A 116 38.33 33.43 40.20
C SER A 116 38.56 34.93 39.94
N CYS A 117 38.63 35.36 38.68
CA CYS A 117 38.98 36.71 38.26
C CYS A 117 37.72 37.56 37.95
N PRO A 118 37.75 38.89 38.15
CA PRO A 118 36.59 39.75 37.95
C PRO A 118 36.12 39.82 36.48
N SER A 119 37.03 39.78 35.49
CA SER A 119 36.68 39.82 34.06
C SER A 119 35.80 38.66 33.59
N VAL A 120 35.74 37.54 34.33
CA VAL A 120 34.91 36.40 33.97
C VAL A 120 33.42 36.76 33.90
N LEU A 121 32.98 37.77 34.66
CA LEU A 121 31.60 38.26 34.62
C LEU A 121 31.24 38.89 33.27
N GLU A 122 32.12 39.75 32.72
CA GLU A 122 31.93 40.34 31.38
C GLU A 122 31.96 39.27 30.27
N LEU A 123 32.76 38.22 30.46
CA LEU A 123 32.85 37.09 29.54
C LEU A 123 31.62 36.19 29.63
N PHE A 124 31.02 36.00 30.81
CA PHE A 124 29.73 35.31 30.93
C PHE A 124 28.63 36.08 30.19
N GLU A 125 28.54 37.41 30.33
CA GLU A 125 27.58 38.23 29.58
C GLU A 125 27.81 38.16 28.05
N LEU A 126 29.08 38.18 27.61
CA LEU A 126 29.42 37.98 26.20
C LEU A 126 28.94 36.61 25.69
N LEU A 127 29.23 35.55 26.46
CA LEU A 127 28.91 34.18 26.08
C LEU A 127 27.41 33.88 26.10
N GLN A 128 26.60 34.58 26.92
CA GLN A 128 25.15 34.51 26.84
C GLN A 128 24.62 34.96 25.47
N VAL A 129 25.12 36.08 24.94
CA VAL A 129 24.72 36.60 23.63
C VAL A 129 25.23 35.70 22.50
N GLU A 130 26.50 35.31 22.55
CA GLU A 130 27.12 34.48 21.52
C GLU A 130 26.59 33.04 21.51
N ALA A 131 26.23 32.45 22.65
CA ALA A 131 25.58 31.14 22.70
C ALA A 131 24.21 31.15 22.02
N LEU A 132 23.41 32.20 22.23
CA LEU A 132 22.14 32.35 21.51
C LEU A 132 22.35 32.54 20.00
N ARG A 133 23.32 33.36 19.58
CA ARG A 133 23.68 33.52 18.15
C ARG A 133 24.08 32.18 17.53
N LEU A 134 24.99 31.44 18.16
CA LEU A 134 25.50 30.17 17.65
C LEU A 134 24.39 29.14 17.46
N VAL A 135 23.40 29.08 18.36
CA VAL A 135 22.25 28.17 18.22
C VAL A 135 21.27 28.67 17.15
N CYS A 136 21.04 29.97 17.02
CA CYS A 136 20.26 30.53 15.90
C CYS A 136 20.86 30.21 14.52
N GLU A 137 22.19 30.06 14.43
CA GLU A 137 22.91 29.70 13.20
C GLU A 137 22.83 28.21 12.82
N ARG A 138 22.09 27.39 13.57
CA ARG A 138 21.89 25.93 13.36
C ARG A 138 23.23 25.18 13.29
N PRO A 139 23.97 25.08 14.41
CA PRO A 139 25.32 24.54 14.43
C PRO A 139 25.31 23.03 14.22
N ALA A 140 26.35 22.50 13.57
CA ALA A 140 26.49 21.05 13.38
C ALA A 140 26.57 20.29 14.73
N PRO A 141 26.17 19.01 14.82
CA PRO A 141 26.12 18.25 16.07
C PRO A 141 27.39 18.30 16.93
N PRO A 142 28.63 18.22 16.36
CA PRO A 142 29.86 18.30 17.17
C PRO A 142 30.04 19.67 17.85
N LEU A 143 29.79 20.76 17.12
CA LEU A 143 29.89 22.12 17.64
C LEU A 143 28.80 22.39 18.68
N CYS A 144 27.57 21.96 18.40
CA CYS A 144 26.45 22.10 19.34
C CYS A 144 26.69 21.31 20.64
N ALA A 145 27.22 20.09 20.55
CA ALA A 145 27.54 19.28 21.72
C ALA A 145 28.63 19.93 22.59
N ARG A 146 29.67 20.52 21.98
CA ARG A 146 30.70 21.28 22.72
C ARG A 146 30.17 22.57 23.33
N LEU A 147 29.31 23.31 22.63
CA LEU A 147 28.61 24.46 23.19
C LEU A 147 27.78 24.03 24.42
N CYS A 148 27.02 22.95 24.29
CA CYS A 148 26.22 22.43 25.40
C CYS A 148 27.08 21.93 26.57
N GLN A 149 28.30 21.43 26.31
CA GLN A 149 29.27 21.09 27.36
C GLN A 149 29.75 22.33 28.13
N LEU A 150 30.13 23.39 27.40
CA LEU A 150 30.58 24.65 27.99
C LEU A 150 29.47 25.27 28.86
N LEU A 151 28.23 25.29 28.35
CA LEU A 151 27.06 25.80 29.07
C LEU A 151 26.66 24.93 30.28
N GLY A 152 26.95 23.62 30.25
CA GLY A 152 26.74 22.70 31.37
C GLY A 152 27.77 22.90 32.49
N ASP A 153 29.05 23.08 32.13
CA ASP A 153 30.13 23.39 33.08
C ASP A 153 30.00 24.81 33.67
N PHE A 154 29.50 25.76 32.87
CA PHE A 154 29.32 27.16 33.24
C PHE A 154 27.88 27.65 33.00
N PRO A 155 26.91 27.30 33.88
CA PRO A 155 25.52 27.73 33.76
C PRO A 155 25.33 29.27 33.77
N GLN A 156 26.34 30.02 34.20
CA GLN A 156 26.39 31.49 34.11
C GLN A 156 26.41 32.00 32.65
N CYS A 157 26.83 31.16 31.70
CA CYS A 157 26.84 31.46 30.26
C CYS A 157 25.48 31.20 29.57
N LEU A 158 24.49 30.60 30.25
CA LEU A 158 23.16 30.38 29.67
C LEU A 158 22.39 31.70 29.53
N PRO A 159 21.74 31.98 28.38
CA PRO A 159 21.00 33.23 28.17
C PRO A 159 19.94 33.48 29.25
N ARG A 160 20.09 34.57 30.00
CA ARG A 160 19.27 34.84 31.19
C ARG A 160 18.00 35.64 30.89
N GLY A 161 16.94 35.31 31.63
CA GLY A 161 15.66 36.03 31.60
C GLY A 161 14.66 35.41 30.62
N ARG A 162 13.38 35.40 31.03
CA ARG A 162 12.28 34.59 30.48
C ARG A 162 12.13 34.59 28.95
N LYS A 163 12.48 35.68 28.26
CA LYS A 163 12.44 35.76 26.79
C LYS A 163 13.66 35.14 26.12
N LEU A 164 14.85 35.31 26.70
CA LEU A 164 16.11 34.83 26.12
C LEU A 164 16.34 33.34 26.40
N SER A 165 16.00 32.86 27.59
CA SER A 165 16.05 31.42 27.91
C SER A 165 15.05 30.63 27.06
N LEU A 166 13.82 31.15 26.92
CA LEU A 166 12.81 30.60 26.00
C LEU A 166 13.30 30.56 24.54
N ALA A 167 13.80 31.68 24.02
CA ALA A 167 14.32 31.75 22.66
C ALA A 167 15.47 30.76 22.44
N PHE A 168 16.39 30.65 23.41
CA PHE A 168 17.48 29.68 23.38
C PHE A 168 16.95 28.24 23.28
N CYS A 169 16.00 27.86 24.14
CA CYS A 169 15.40 26.52 24.10
C CYS A 169 14.72 26.22 22.76
N GLN A 170 13.91 27.14 22.23
CA GLN A 170 13.22 26.96 20.94
C GLN A 170 14.22 26.84 19.76
N GLN A 171 15.25 27.68 19.72
CA GLN A 171 16.28 27.59 18.68
C GLN A 171 17.15 26.33 18.81
N LEU A 172 17.32 25.81 20.03
CA LEU A 172 18.02 24.54 20.25
C LEU A 172 17.20 23.35 19.76
N VAL A 173 15.87 23.35 19.98
CA VAL A 173 14.95 22.36 19.38
C VAL A 173 15.02 22.42 17.85
N ARG A 174 14.97 23.62 17.25
CA ARG A 174 15.15 23.79 15.79
C ARG A 174 16.51 23.32 15.29
N SER A 175 17.57 23.51 16.06
CA SER A 175 18.91 23.01 15.72
C SER A 175 18.95 21.49 15.72
N ILE A 176 18.37 20.83 16.74
CA ILE A 176 18.24 19.37 16.81
C ILE A 176 17.44 18.83 15.62
N ALA A 177 16.39 19.54 15.18
CA ALA A 177 15.63 19.17 13.98
C ALA A 177 16.47 19.20 12.68
N HIS A 178 17.61 19.88 12.65
CA HIS A 178 18.53 19.91 11.49
C HIS A 178 19.71 18.94 11.62
N PHE A 179 19.81 18.18 12.71
CA PHE A 179 20.95 17.28 12.94
C PHE A 179 20.93 16.09 11.96
N GLN A 180 22.04 15.88 11.27
CA GLN A 180 22.25 14.76 10.35
C GLN A 180 23.62 14.13 10.62
N SER A 181 23.75 12.82 10.40
CA SER A 181 25.06 12.16 10.44
C SER A 181 25.81 12.45 9.13
N GLN A 182 27.08 12.84 9.23
CA GLN A 182 27.94 13.07 8.05
C GLN A 182 28.54 11.78 7.47
N GLY A 183 28.30 10.62 8.11
CA GLY A 183 28.83 9.34 7.65
C GLY A 183 28.01 8.14 8.12
N SER A 184 28.24 7.02 7.43
CA SER A 184 27.54 5.74 7.63
C SER A 184 28.32 4.75 8.51
N ARG A 185 29.53 5.09 8.96
CA ARG A 185 30.36 4.20 9.79
C ARG A 185 29.81 4.14 11.21
N GLU A 186 29.86 2.95 11.79
CA GLU A 186 29.30 2.68 13.12
C GLU A 186 29.91 3.58 14.22
N ALA A 187 31.22 3.87 14.15
CA ALA A 187 31.89 4.76 15.10
C ALA A 187 31.39 6.22 15.00
N GLU A 188 31.14 6.71 13.78
CA GLU A 188 30.61 8.05 13.52
C GLU A 188 29.14 8.16 14.00
N LEU A 189 28.34 7.12 13.76
CA LEU A 189 26.96 7.03 14.25
C LEU A 189 26.88 6.98 15.79
N ARG A 190 27.76 6.21 16.47
CA ARG A 190 27.86 6.23 17.94
C ARG A 190 28.23 7.61 18.47
N LEU A 191 29.20 8.28 17.83
CA LEU A 191 29.62 9.63 18.21
C LEU A 191 28.48 10.65 18.01
N TYR A 192 27.76 10.56 16.89
CA TYR A 192 26.58 11.38 16.61
C TYR A 192 25.48 11.20 17.68
N VAL A 193 25.11 9.96 18.01
CA VAL A 193 24.12 9.68 19.08
C VAL A 193 24.58 10.23 20.43
N SER A 194 25.87 10.11 20.76
CA SER A 194 26.45 10.70 21.98
C SER A 194 26.32 12.24 22.00
N GLN A 195 26.68 12.90 20.90
CA GLN A 195 26.56 14.36 20.74
C GLN A 195 25.11 14.85 20.90
N VAL A 196 24.14 14.22 20.24
CA VAL A 196 22.72 14.56 20.40
C VAL A 196 22.22 14.30 21.83
N THR A 197 22.69 13.22 22.45
CA THR A 197 22.35 12.91 23.86
C THR A 197 22.89 13.97 24.82
N GLN A 198 24.06 14.54 24.54
CA GLN A 198 24.63 15.65 25.31
C GLN A 198 23.82 16.95 25.15
N VAL A 199 23.43 17.30 23.92
CA VAL A 199 22.59 18.48 23.63
C VAL A 199 21.21 18.36 24.30
N SER A 200 20.54 17.21 24.14
CA SER A 200 19.26 16.94 24.84
C SER A 200 19.42 16.89 26.37
N GLY A 201 20.58 16.48 26.87
CA GLY A 201 20.95 16.52 28.28
C GLY A 201 20.89 17.93 28.86
N LEU A 202 21.51 18.91 28.20
CA LEU A 202 21.45 20.32 28.62
C LEU A 202 20.03 20.88 28.54
N LEU A 203 19.30 20.62 27.44
CA LEU A 203 17.94 21.15 27.30
C LEU A 203 17.03 20.64 28.44
N ARG A 204 17.18 19.37 28.84
CA ARG A 204 16.49 18.81 30.02
C ARG A 204 16.95 19.41 31.35
N SER A 205 18.21 19.83 31.51
CA SER A 205 18.63 20.53 32.73
C SER A 205 18.08 21.96 32.78
N VAL A 206 17.99 22.64 31.63
CA VAL A 206 17.33 23.96 31.54
C VAL A 206 15.84 23.85 31.85
N TRP A 207 15.11 22.87 31.31
CA TRP A 207 13.70 22.63 31.66
C TRP A 207 13.47 22.31 33.14
N LYS A 208 14.45 21.71 33.84
CA LYS A 208 14.38 21.48 35.29
C LYS A 208 14.67 22.75 36.10
N ALA A 209 15.53 23.63 35.61
CA ALA A 209 15.87 24.90 36.26
C ALA A 209 14.81 25.99 36.03
N GLU A 210 14.24 26.07 34.82
CA GLU A 210 13.19 27.01 34.41
C GLU A 210 12.00 26.25 33.80
N PRO A 211 11.08 25.69 34.61
CA PRO A 211 9.94 24.89 34.12
C PRO A 211 9.03 25.60 33.12
N ASP A 212 8.92 26.94 33.20
CA ASP A 212 8.23 27.81 32.24
C ASP A 212 8.68 27.59 30.77
N THR A 213 9.91 27.14 30.55
CA THR A 213 10.46 26.92 29.21
C THR A 213 10.04 25.58 28.59
N LEU A 214 9.56 24.62 29.39
CA LEU A 214 9.26 23.25 28.95
C LEU A 214 8.12 23.21 27.93
N LEU A 215 6.93 23.72 28.28
CA LEU A 215 5.74 23.66 27.41
C LEU A 215 5.99 24.39 26.07
N PRO A 216 6.52 25.63 26.03
CA PRO A 216 6.85 26.29 24.76
C PRO A 216 7.91 25.59 23.92
N SER A 217 8.86 24.88 24.54
CA SER A 217 9.85 24.07 23.81
C SER A 217 9.21 22.84 23.16
N LEU A 218 8.23 22.22 23.83
CA LEU A 218 7.46 21.11 23.28
C LEU A 218 6.47 21.58 22.22
N GLN A 219 5.86 22.76 22.37
CA GLN A 219 5.05 23.38 21.32
C GLN A 219 5.87 23.65 20.05
N GLU A 220 7.12 24.12 20.18
CA GLU A 220 8.03 24.26 19.05
C GLU A 220 8.35 22.92 18.37
N LEU A 221 8.62 21.88 19.16
CA LEU A 221 8.84 20.51 18.65
C LEU A 221 7.60 20.01 17.88
N PHE A 222 6.39 20.30 18.37
CA PHE A 222 5.13 19.96 17.71
C PHE A 222 4.92 20.75 16.42
N ALA A 223 5.23 22.04 16.39
CA ALA A 223 5.15 22.86 15.18
C ALA A 223 6.09 22.33 14.08
N ILE A 224 7.30 21.88 14.46
CA ILE A 224 8.27 21.30 13.53
C ILE A 224 7.76 19.99 12.92
N ILE A 225 7.26 19.04 13.73
CA ILE A 225 6.80 17.75 13.18
C ILE A 225 5.47 17.85 12.42
N SER A 226 4.60 18.80 12.76
CA SER A 226 3.32 19.01 12.08
C SER A 226 3.41 19.93 10.85
N ALA A 227 4.59 20.49 10.54
CA ALA A 227 4.82 21.28 9.34
C ALA A 227 4.64 20.43 8.07
N ALA A 228 3.73 20.84 7.19
CA ALA A 228 3.43 20.16 5.92
C ALA A 228 4.33 20.62 4.75
N ASP A 229 5.44 21.30 5.03
CA ASP A 229 6.41 21.74 4.04
C ASP A 229 7.24 20.55 3.54
N THR A 230 7.24 20.32 2.23
CA THR A 230 7.95 19.21 1.58
C THR A 230 9.44 19.48 1.38
N SER A 231 9.90 20.72 1.58
CA SER A 231 11.31 21.11 1.41
C SER A 231 12.21 20.80 2.62
N PHE A 232 11.61 20.54 3.79
CA PHE A 232 12.34 20.32 5.04
C PHE A 232 11.80 19.10 5.81
N GLU A 233 12.62 18.06 5.91
CA GLU A 233 12.34 16.89 6.75
C GLU A 233 13.12 16.98 8.08
N PRO A 234 12.43 17.06 9.24
CA PRO A 234 13.08 17.17 10.53
C PRO A 234 13.74 15.86 10.98
N SER A 235 14.89 15.99 11.60
CA SER A 235 15.68 14.86 12.10
C SER A 235 14.96 14.05 13.18
N VAL A 236 15.07 12.72 13.06
CA VAL A 236 14.72 11.76 14.13
C VAL A 236 15.50 11.98 15.44
N ALA A 237 16.56 12.82 15.44
CA ALA A 237 17.24 13.29 16.65
C ALA A 237 16.29 13.97 17.66
N LEU A 238 15.17 14.54 17.20
CA LEU A 238 14.11 15.08 18.09
C LEU A 238 13.57 14.03 19.07
N ALA A 239 13.63 12.73 18.74
CA ALA A 239 13.25 11.64 19.63
C ALA A 239 14.05 11.66 20.96
N SER A 240 15.28 12.18 20.98
CA SER A 240 16.10 12.30 22.20
C SER A 240 15.47 13.19 23.29
N LEU A 241 14.61 14.13 22.90
CA LEU A 241 13.96 15.09 23.78
C LEU A 241 12.74 14.51 24.51
N VAL A 242 12.01 13.61 23.84
CA VAL A 242 10.67 13.19 24.25
C VAL A 242 10.64 12.00 25.22
N GLN A 243 11.80 11.38 25.51
CA GLN A 243 11.92 10.16 26.33
C GLN A 243 11.54 10.34 27.81
N HIS A 244 11.55 11.56 28.34
CA HIS A 244 11.37 11.82 29.79
C HIS A 244 10.29 12.88 30.08
N ILE A 245 9.30 13.00 29.19
CA ILE A 245 8.20 13.96 29.33
C ILE A 245 7.04 13.32 30.11
N PRO A 246 6.45 14.00 31.12
CA PRO A 246 5.32 13.45 31.87
C PRO A 246 4.09 13.16 31.01
N LEU A 247 3.42 12.03 31.24
CA LEU A 247 2.23 11.57 30.50
C LEU A 247 1.11 12.63 30.41
N GLN A 248 0.94 13.45 31.45
CA GLN A 248 -0.02 14.56 31.47
C GLN A 248 0.30 15.60 30.38
N MET A 249 1.58 15.93 30.19
CA MET A 249 2.03 16.89 29.18
C MET A 249 1.85 16.33 27.76
N ILE A 250 2.16 15.03 27.56
CA ILE A 250 1.86 14.30 26.32
C ILE A 250 0.37 14.42 25.99
N THR A 251 -0.49 14.13 26.97
CA THR A 251 -1.96 14.18 26.81
C THR A 251 -2.46 15.57 26.43
N VAL A 252 -1.90 16.64 27.01
CA VAL A 252 -2.26 18.03 26.67
C VAL A 252 -1.84 18.37 25.24
N LEU A 253 -0.62 18.03 24.83
CA LEU A 253 -0.10 18.33 23.49
C LEU A 253 -0.84 17.54 22.39
N ILE A 254 -1.07 16.24 22.60
CA ILE A 254 -1.84 15.41 21.66
C ILE A 254 -3.28 15.92 21.54
N ARG A 255 -3.95 16.26 22.66
CA ARG A 255 -5.29 16.84 22.61
C ARG A 255 -5.29 18.17 21.84
N SER A 256 -4.34 19.06 22.10
CA SER A 256 -4.21 20.32 21.36
C SER A 256 -4.04 20.09 19.87
N LEU A 257 -3.32 19.05 19.45
CA LEU A 257 -3.14 18.72 18.02
C LEU A 257 -4.42 18.16 17.38
N THR A 258 -5.18 17.31 18.07
CA THR A 258 -6.34 16.61 17.48
C THR A 258 -7.66 17.36 17.62
N THR A 259 -7.79 18.31 18.57
CA THR A 259 -9.04 19.05 18.80
C THR A 259 -9.02 20.52 18.36
N ASP A 260 -7.87 21.06 17.94
CA ASP A 260 -7.78 22.43 17.44
C ASP A 260 -8.29 22.50 15.97
N PRO A 261 -9.37 23.25 15.68
CA PRO A 261 -9.94 23.33 14.34
C PRO A 261 -9.04 24.02 13.31
N ASN A 262 -7.94 24.68 13.74
CA ASN A 262 -6.98 25.31 12.84
C ASN A 262 -5.94 24.33 12.29
N VAL A 263 -5.82 23.13 12.88
CA VAL A 263 -4.86 22.11 12.45
C VAL A 263 -5.42 21.34 11.25
N LYS A 264 -4.72 21.38 10.12
CA LYS A 264 -5.09 20.66 8.90
C LYS A 264 -4.79 19.16 9.03
N ASP A 265 -5.58 18.34 8.34
CA ASP A 265 -5.39 16.87 8.29
C ASP A 265 -3.98 16.48 7.83
N ALA A 266 -3.43 17.15 6.82
CA ALA A 266 -2.05 16.96 6.38
C ALA A 266 -1.01 17.16 7.51
N SER A 267 -1.22 18.13 8.40
CA SER A 267 -0.35 18.38 9.56
C SER A 267 -0.45 17.28 10.61
N MET A 268 -1.64 16.71 10.81
CA MET A 268 -1.83 15.53 11.67
C MET A 268 -1.17 14.28 11.08
N THR A 269 -1.30 14.07 9.77
CA THR A 269 -0.62 12.99 9.03
C THR A 269 0.90 13.09 9.17
N GLN A 270 1.49 14.27 8.93
CA GLN A 270 2.94 14.47 9.06
C GLN A 270 3.44 14.28 10.50
N ALA A 271 2.70 14.80 11.49
CA ALA A 271 3.03 14.59 12.90
C ALA A 271 3.04 13.10 13.27
N LEU A 272 2.04 12.32 12.82
CA LEU A 272 1.98 10.88 13.08
C LEU A 272 3.12 10.12 12.37
N CYS A 273 3.36 10.40 11.09
CA CYS A 273 4.48 9.82 10.35
C CYS A 273 5.82 10.03 11.05
N ARG A 274 6.13 11.28 11.44
CA ARG A 274 7.41 11.65 12.08
C ARG A 274 7.54 11.11 13.50
N MET A 275 6.44 11.01 14.26
CA MET A 275 6.43 10.31 15.55
C MET A 275 6.71 8.81 15.40
N ILE A 276 6.24 8.16 14.32
CA ILE A 276 6.57 6.76 14.04
C ILE A 276 8.04 6.64 13.62
N ASP A 277 8.56 7.57 12.82
CA ASP A 277 9.97 7.58 12.40
C ASP A 277 10.95 7.76 13.57
N TRP A 278 10.52 8.37 14.69
CA TRP A 278 11.30 8.42 15.94
C TRP A 278 11.63 7.03 16.51
N LEU A 279 10.91 5.96 16.16
CA LEU A 279 11.30 4.59 16.50
C LEU A 279 12.63 4.17 15.81
N SER A 280 13.11 4.93 14.82
CA SER A 280 14.43 4.75 14.22
C SER A 280 15.56 5.38 15.05
N TRP A 281 15.26 6.15 16.10
CA TRP A 281 16.27 6.69 17.00
C TRP A 281 16.85 5.58 17.90
N PRO A 282 18.19 5.37 17.96
CA PRO A 282 18.77 4.22 18.68
C PRO A 282 18.47 4.13 20.17
N LEU A 283 18.04 5.22 20.80
CA LEU A 283 17.68 5.31 22.23
C LEU A 283 16.17 5.57 22.43
N ALA A 284 15.32 5.21 21.48
CA ALA A 284 13.87 5.30 21.57
C ALA A 284 13.28 4.22 22.50
N GLN A 285 13.16 4.51 23.79
CA GLN A 285 12.60 3.59 24.80
C GLN A 285 11.13 3.88 25.12
N HIS A 286 10.67 5.13 24.92
CA HIS A 286 9.34 5.61 25.32
C HIS A 286 8.59 6.34 24.19
N VAL A 287 8.94 6.06 22.93
CA VAL A 287 8.33 6.70 21.74
C VAL A 287 6.93 6.13 21.46
N GLU A 288 6.70 4.85 21.77
CA GLU A 288 5.40 4.19 21.66
C GLU A 288 4.30 4.92 22.44
N THR A 289 4.64 5.50 23.59
CA THR A 289 3.71 6.28 24.41
C THR A 289 3.16 7.49 23.64
N TRP A 290 3.99 8.17 22.84
CA TRP A 290 3.56 9.29 21.98
C TRP A 290 2.76 8.82 20.77
N VAL A 291 3.26 7.80 20.07
CA VAL A 291 2.61 7.24 18.87
C VAL A 291 1.23 6.69 19.21
N ILE A 292 1.11 5.87 20.26
CA ILE A 292 -0.17 5.27 20.68
C ILE A 292 -1.12 6.35 21.23
N ALA A 293 -0.62 7.38 21.92
CA ALA A 293 -1.45 8.50 22.34
C ALA A 293 -2.04 9.25 21.13
N LEU A 294 -1.24 9.50 20.08
CA LEU A 294 -1.72 10.15 18.86
C LEU A 294 -2.69 9.27 18.06
N LEU A 295 -2.41 7.97 17.90
CA LEU A 295 -3.30 7.01 17.24
C LEU A 295 -4.68 6.97 17.94
N LYS A 296 -4.70 6.90 19.28
CA LYS A 296 -5.93 6.99 20.08
C LYS A 296 -6.61 8.35 19.98
N GLY A 297 -5.83 9.44 19.96
CA GLY A 297 -6.34 10.80 19.82
C GLY A 297 -7.06 11.03 18.49
N LEU A 298 -6.47 10.56 17.39
CA LEU A 298 -7.05 10.63 16.04
C LEU A 298 -8.30 9.74 15.90
N ALA A 299 -8.29 8.55 16.51
CA ALA A 299 -9.46 7.67 16.54
C ALA A 299 -10.63 8.31 17.31
N ALA A 300 -10.35 9.00 18.42
CA ALA A 300 -11.36 9.71 19.21
C ALA A 300 -12.01 10.88 18.45
N VAL A 301 -11.28 11.53 17.52
CA VAL A 301 -11.82 12.56 16.60
C VAL A 301 -12.20 12.00 15.23
N GLN A 302 -12.36 10.68 15.11
CA GLN A 302 -12.87 9.97 13.92
C GLN A 302 -12.04 10.17 12.64
N LYS A 303 -10.74 10.49 12.75
CA LYS A 303 -9.81 10.69 11.62
C LYS A 303 -9.28 9.35 11.09
N PHE A 304 -10.19 8.44 10.74
CA PHE A 304 -9.85 7.05 10.38
C PHE A 304 -9.04 6.94 9.09
N THR A 305 -9.28 7.80 8.08
CA THR A 305 -8.49 7.80 6.83
C THR A 305 -6.99 8.01 7.10
N ILE A 306 -6.64 9.00 7.94
CA ILE A 306 -5.24 9.26 8.35
C ILE A 306 -4.64 8.02 9.04
N LEU A 307 -5.40 7.36 9.91
CA LEU A 307 -4.95 6.16 10.62
C LEU A 307 -4.70 4.98 9.66
N ILE A 308 -5.56 4.81 8.66
CA ILE A 308 -5.46 3.77 7.63
C ILE A 308 -4.23 4.02 6.75
N ASP A 309 -4.13 5.21 6.16
CA ASP A 309 -3.08 5.55 5.20
C ASP A 309 -1.69 5.53 5.85
N VAL A 310 -1.55 6.10 7.06
CA VAL A 310 -0.26 6.11 7.77
C VAL A 310 0.10 4.71 8.27
N THR A 311 -0.87 3.86 8.64
CA THR A 311 -0.58 2.46 8.98
C THR A 311 -0.05 1.72 7.76
N LEU A 312 -0.73 1.80 6.61
CA LEU A 312 -0.26 1.18 5.37
C LEU A 312 1.12 1.68 4.93
N LEU A 313 1.41 2.98 5.12
CA LEU A 313 2.69 3.59 4.78
C LEU A 313 3.85 3.20 5.73
N LYS A 314 3.58 3.01 7.03
CA LYS A 314 4.64 2.89 8.05
C LYS A 314 4.74 1.54 8.74
N ILE A 315 3.80 0.60 8.56
CA ILE A 315 3.78 -0.66 9.33
C ILE A 315 5.03 -1.53 9.11
N GLU A 316 5.58 -1.57 7.88
CA GLU A 316 6.84 -2.26 7.58
C GLU A 316 8.03 -1.63 8.32
N LEU A 317 8.07 -0.30 8.46
CA LEU A 317 9.10 0.39 9.24
C LEU A 317 9.02 -0.04 10.71
N VAL A 318 7.82 -0.01 11.30
CA VAL A 318 7.57 -0.42 12.70
C VAL A 318 7.97 -1.89 12.90
N PHE A 319 7.58 -2.79 12.00
CA PHE A 319 7.98 -4.19 12.05
C PHE A 319 9.50 -4.36 11.99
N ASN A 320 10.18 -3.62 11.11
CA ASN A 320 11.63 -3.64 11.00
C ASN A 320 12.35 -3.04 12.24
N ARG A 321 11.66 -2.31 13.12
CA ARG A 321 12.24 -1.89 14.42
C ARG A 321 12.32 -3.02 15.45
N LEU A 322 11.58 -4.13 15.27
CA LEU A 322 11.59 -5.27 16.20
C LEU A 322 12.98 -5.93 16.33
N TRP A 323 13.83 -5.84 15.30
CA TRP A 323 15.20 -6.32 15.34
C TRP A 323 16.05 -5.65 16.44
N PHE A 324 15.78 -4.40 16.80
CA PHE A 324 16.59 -3.59 17.71
C PHE A 324 16.15 -3.76 19.18
N PRO A 325 16.95 -4.39 20.07
CA PRO A 325 16.48 -4.78 21.40
C PRO A 325 15.93 -3.65 22.28
N LEU A 326 16.49 -2.44 22.19
CA LEU A 326 16.07 -1.29 23.00
C LEU A 326 14.71 -0.71 22.58
N VAL A 327 14.39 -0.77 21.28
CA VAL A 327 13.14 -0.23 20.71
C VAL A 327 12.05 -1.31 20.59
N ARG A 328 12.45 -2.59 20.53
CA ARG A 328 11.56 -3.75 20.29
C ARG A 328 10.28 -3.76 21.13
N PRO A 329 10.27 -3.47 22.46
CA PRO A 329 9.03 -3.47 23.24
C PRO A 329 8.06 -2.37 22.78
N GLY A 330 8.58 -1.16 22.51
CA GLY A 330 7.79 -0.03 22.02
C GLY A 330 7.30 -0.24 20.58
N ALA A 331 8.16 -0.73 19.70
CA ALA A 331 7.79 -1.10 18.33
C ALA A 331 6.71 -2.20 18.30
N LEU A 332 6.80 -3.22 19.18
CA LEU A 332 5.76 -4.25 19.29
C LEU A 332 4.44 -3.67 19.82
N ALA A 333 4.48 -2.74 20.78
CA ALA A 333 3.27 -2.08 21.28
C ALA A 333 2.57 -1.23 20.18
N VAL A 334 3.34 -0.48 19.38
CA VAL A 334 2.82 0.27 18.23
C VAL A 334 2.25 -0.68 17.17
N LEU A 335 3.00 -1.72 16.79
CA LEU A 335 2.59 -2.73 15.81
C LEU A 335 1.30 -3.44 16.24
N SER A 336 1.23 -3.86 17.50
CA SER A 336 0.05 -4.50 18.09
C SER A 336 -1.16 -3.57 18.02
N HIS A 337 -1.00 -2.30 18.39
CA HIS A 337 -2.09 -1.33 18.29
C HIS A 337 -2.54 -1.10 16.84
N MET A 338 -1.61 -0.91 15.90
CA MET A 338 -1.92 -0.76 14.47
C MET A 338 -2.68 -1.97 13.92
N LEU A 339 -2.16 -3.19 14.10
CA LEU A 339 -2.76 -4.41 13.58
C LEU A 339 -4.11 -4.75 14.22
N LEU A 340 -4.22 -4.63 15.55
CA LEU A 340 -5.46 -4.94 16.26
C LEU A 340 -6.55 -3.89 16.04
N SER A 341 -6.21 -2.67 15.62
CA SER A 341 -7.19 -1.65 15.27
C SER A 341 -7.53 -1.60 13.78
N PHE A 342 -6.59 -1.96 12.91
CA PHE A 342 -6.80 -2.13 11.46
C PHE A 342 -7.47 -3.49 11.18
N GLN A 343 -8.80 -3.56 11.40
CA GLN A 343 -9.60 -4.79 11.26
C GLN A 343 -10.39 -4.93 9.95
N HIS A 344 -10.51 -3.85 9.17
CA HIS A 344 -11.36 -3.79 7.98
C HIS A 344 -10.73 -4.39 6.72
N SER A 345 -9.41 -4.68 6.70
CA SER A 345 -8.71 -5.21 5.51
C SER A 345 -7.42 -5.94 5.91
N PRO A 346 -7.09 -7.10 5.30
CA PRO A 346 -5.86 -7.83 5.61
C PRO A 346 -4.58 -7.11 5.16
N GLU A 347 -4.68 -6.03 4.39
CA GLU A 347 -3.56 -5.39 3.68
C GLU A 347 -2.39 -5.02 4.61
N ALA A 348 -2.65 -4.34 5.74
CA ALA A 348 -1.62 -3.97 6.70
C ALA A 348 -0.90 -5.19 7.32
N PHE A 349 -1.64 -6.28 7.60
CA PHE A 349 -1.06 -7.52 8.11
C PHE A 349 -0.24 -8.24 7.03
N HIS A 350 -0.74 -8.28 5.79
CA HIS A 350 -0.05 -8.94 4.69
C HIS A 350 1.25 -8.24 4.28
N LEU A 351 1.40 -6.94 4.50
CA LEU A 351 2.68 -6.23 4.31
C LEU A 351 3.80 -6.78 5.22
N ILE A 352 3.50 -7.18 6.46
CA ILE A 352 4.53 -7.69 7.39
C ILE A 352 4.79 -9.19 7.28
N VAL A 353 3.83 -9.96 6.75
CA VAL A 353 3.87 -11.43 6.66
C VAL A 353 5.19 -11.99 6.07
N PRO A 354 5.75 -11.46 4.97
CA PRO A 354 7.01 -11.94 4.38
C PRO A 354 8.21 -11.90 5.35
N HIS A 355 8.18 -11.01 6.35
CA HIS A 355 9.28 -10.79 7.30
C HIS A 355 9.17 -11.63 8.57
N VAL A 356 7.98 -12.17 8.89
CA VAL A 356 7.70 -12.88 10.15
C VAL A 356 8.57 -14.12 10.33
N VAL A 357 8.69 -14.97 9.32
CA VAL A 357 9.44 -16.24 9.41
C VAL A 357 10.93 -15.99 9.70
N SER A 358 11.54 -15.01 9.01
CA SER A 358 12.94 -14.64 9.22
C SER A 358 13.20 -14.13 10.65
N LEU A 359 12.30 -13.27 11.15
CA LEU A 359 12.35 -12.73 12.51
C LEU A 359 12.25 -13.85 13.56
N VAL A 360 11.23 -14.71 13.43
CA VAL A 360 10.99 -15.83 14.36
C VAL A 360 12.17 -16.80 14.39
N HIS A 361 12.69 -17.23 13.23
CA HIS A 361 13.84 -18.13 13.18
C HIS A 361 15.11 -17.52 13.79
N SER A 362 15.37 -16.23 13.56
CA SER A 362 16.54 -15.57 14.15
C SER A 362 16.48 -15.51 15.68
N PHE A 363 15.33 -15.13 16.24
CA PHE A 363 15.15 -15.01 17.68
C PHE A 363 14.96 -16.35 18.40
N LYS A 364 14.44 -17.38 17.72
CA LYS A 364 14.36 -18.74 18.28
C LYS A 364 15.75 -19.39 18.40
N ARG A 365 16.70 -19.01 17.54
CA ARG A 365 18.08 -19.51 17.54
C ARG A 365 18.99 -18.86 18.59
N ASP A 366 18.64 -17.67 19.11
CA ASP A 366 19.51 -16.95 20.05
C ASP A 366 19.47 -17.52 21.49
N GLY A 367 18.41 -18.27 21.83
CA GLY A 367 18.24 -18.90 23.15
C GLY A 367 18.01 -17.93 24.32
N LEU A 368 17.79 -16.64 24.06
CA LEU A 368 17.67 -15.63 25.11
C LEU A 368 16.25 -15.62 25.73
N PRO A 369 16.09 -15.66 27.07
CA PRO A 369 14.76 -15.63 27.71
C PRO A 369 13.92 -14.40 27.32
N SER A 370 14.58 -13.25 27.09
CA SER A 370 13.92 -12.02 26.62
C SER A 370 13.44 -12.12 25.17
N SER A 371 14.17 -12.83 24.31
CA SER A 371 13.75 -13.14 22.94
C SER A 371 12.58 -14.12 22.93
N THR A 372 12.59 -15.14 23.79
CA THR A 372 11.44 -16.06 23.96
C THR A 372 10.18 -15.33 24.45
N ALA A 373 10.30 -14.49 25.48
CA ALA A 373 9.17 -13.70 26.00
C ALA A 373 8.60 -12.72 24.95
N PHE A 374 9.47 -12.08 24.16
CA PHE A 374 9.07 -11.27 23.00
C PHE A 374 8.35 -12.12 21.94
N LEU A 375 8.90 -13.27 21.58
CA LEU A 375 8.30 -14.15 20.58
C LEU A 375 6.92 -14.63 21.02
N MET A 376 6.68 -14.96 22.30
CA MET A 376 5.35 -15.33 22.80
C MET A 376 4.30 -14.23 22.53
N GLN A 377 4.65 -12.96 22.79
CA GLN A 377 3.76 -11.82 22.53
C GLN A 377 3.53 -11.60 21.03
N LEU A 378 4.58 -11.72 20.21
CA LEU A 378 4.47 -11.63 18.76
C LEU A 378 3.61 -12.76 18.19
N THR A 379 3.81 -14.02 18.60
CA THR A 379 3.03 -15.15 18.10
C THR A 379 1.57 -15.08 18.50
N GLU A 380 1.26 -14.56 19.70
CA GLU A 380 -0.13 -14.28 20.09
C GLU A 380 -0.80 -13.27 19.16
N LEU A 381 -0.13 -12.15 18.86
CA LEU A 381 -0.60 -11.14 17.91
C LEU A 381 -0.78 -11.71 16.49
N ILE A 382 0.22 -12.44 15.99
CA ILE A 382 0.17 -13.07 14.66
C ILE A 382 -0.95 -14.13 14.59
N HIS A 383 -1.18 -14.93 15.63
CA HIS A 383 -2.33 -15.83 15.69
C HIS A 383 -3.68 -15.11 15.70
N CYS A 384 -3.80 -13.97 16.40
CA CYS A 384 -5.01 -13.15 16.34
C CYS A 384 -5.25 -12.63 14.92
N MET A 385 -4.21 -12.19 14.22
CA MET A 385 -4.30 -11.71 12.83
C MET A 385 -4.62 -12.82 11.82
N MET A 386 -4.01 -14.00 11.92
CA MET A 386 -4.32 -15.13 11.02
C MET A 386 -5.73 -15.71 11.26
N TYR A 387 -6.24 -15.65 12.51
CA TYR A 387 -7.63 -16.01 12.81
C TYR A 387 -8.61 -14.97 12.24
N HIS A 388 -8.34 -13.68 12.48
CA HIS A 388 -9.17 -12.59 11.98
C HIS A 388 -9.20 -12.56 10.46
N TYR A 389 -8.04 -12.68 9.80
CA TYR A 389 -7.88 -12.71 8.35
C TYR A 389 -7.74 -14.12 7.80
N SER A 390 -8.60 -15.05 8.24
CA SER A 390 -8.65 -16.42 7.72
C SER A 390 -8.99 -16.46 6.22
N GLY A 391 -8.54 -17.53 5.53
CA GLY A 391 -8.75 -17.74 4.09
C GLY A 391 -7.48 -17.77 3.22
N PHE A 392 -6.29 -17.59 3.81
CA PHE A 392 -5.01 -17.57 3.08
C PHE A 392 -4.04 -18.69 3.53
N PRO A 393 -4.38 -19.98 3.39
CA PRO A 393 -3.56 -21.09 3.90
C PRO A 393 -2.15 -21.10 3.30
N GLU A 394 -2.01 -20.96 1.97
CA GLU A 394 -0.71 -20.93 1.29
C GLU A 394 0.23 -19.80 1.75
N LEU A 395 -0.31 -18.73 2.33
CA LEU A 395 0.43 -17.58 2.83
C LEU A 395 0.85 -17.75 4.29
N TYR A 396 0.03 -18.45 5.08
CA TYR A 396 0.21 -18.61 6.52
C TYR A 396 0.92 -19.91 6.93
N GLU A 397 0.90 -20.95 6.09
CA GLU A 397 1.57 -22.23 6.36
C GLU A 397 3.05 -22.07 6.78
N PRO A 398 3.88 -21.25 6.11
CA PRO A 398 5.28 -21.06 6.50
C PRO A 398 5.43 -20.37 7.87
N ILE A 399 4.45 -19.53 8.26
CA ILE A 399 4.42 -18.89 9.58
C ILE A 399 4.01 -19.91 10.64
N LEU A 400 2.96 -20.70 10.38
CA LEU A 400 2.48 -21.74 11.28
C LEU A 400 3.58 -22.77 11.60
N GLU A 401 4.34 -23.20 10.61
CA GLU A 401 5.50 -24.09 10.80
C GLU A 401 6.63 -23.45 11.62
N ALA A 402 6.90 -22.15 11.44
CA ALA A 402 7.92 -21.43 12.23
C ALA A 402 7.53 -21.30 13.71
N VAL A 403 6.23 -21.12 14.00
CA VAL A 403 5.69 -20.86 15.36
C VAL A 403 5.12 -22.10 16.06
N LYS A 404 5.17 -23.29 15.46
CA LYS A 404 4.51 -24.51 15.99
C LYS A 404 4.86 -24.91 17.43
N ASP A 405 6.07 -24.57 17.88
CA ASP A 405 6.55 -24.84 19.25
C ASP A 405 6.14 -23.76 20.27
N MET A 406 5.37 -22.76 19.85
CA MET A 406 4.94 -21.61 20.67
C MET A 406 3.47 -21.78 21.11
N PRO A 407 3.06 -21.22 22.26
CA PRO A 407 1.70 -21.38 22.77
C PRO A 407 0.67 -20.66 21.88
N LYS A 408 -0.23 -21.43 21.27
CA LYS A 408 -1.38 -20.91 20.52
C LYS A 408 -2.47 -20.39 21.48
N PRO A 409 -2.93 -19.13 21.35
CA PRO A 409 -4.03 -18.61 22.17
C PRO A 409 -5.35 -19.33 21.86
N THR A 410 -6.22 -19.47 22.87
CA THR A 410 -7.57 -20.04 22.69
C THR A 410 -8.45 -19.13 21.83
N GLU A 411 -9.42 -19.71 21.13
CA GLU A 411 -10.34 -18.95 20.26
C GLU A 411 -11.10 -17.85 21.02
N GLU A 412 -11.49 -18.13 22.27
CA GLU A 412 -12.11 -17.17 23.18
C GLU A 412 -11.18 -15.98 23.48
N LYS A 413 -9.90 -16.25 23.76
CA LYS A 413 -8.90 -15.21 24.01
C LYS A 413 -8.66 -14.35 22.75
N ILE A 414 -8.60 -14.97 21.57
CA ILE A 414 -8.48 -14.25 20.30
C ILE A 414 -9.68 -13.32 20.07
N LYS A 415 -10.91 -13.82 20.22
CA LYS A 415 -12.14 -13.02 20.07
C LYS A 415 -12.16 -11.84 21.05
N LEU A 416 -11.74 -12.06 22.30
CA LEU A 416 -11.64 -11.00 23.30
C LEU A 416 -10.65 -9.91 22.88
N ILE A 417 -9.42 -10.29 22.47
CA ILE A 417 -8.36 -9.35 22.05
C ILE A 417 -8.82 -8.50 20.85
N LEU A 418 -9.43 -9.12 19.83
CA LEU A 418 -9.98 -8.42 18.67
C LEU A 418 -11.10 -7.45 19.08
N SER A 419 -12.01 -7.87 19.97
CA SER A 419 -13.15 -7.04 20.40
C SER A 419 -12.75 -5.77 21.18
N GLN A 420 -11.63 -5.79 21.89
CA GLN A 420 -11.16 -4.67 22.72
C GLN A 420 -10.45 -3.57 21.93
N SER A 421 -10.10 -3.82 20.67
CA SER A 421 -9.03 -3.08 19.99
C SER A 421 -9.42 -2.39 18.69
N ALA A 422 -10.60 -2.64 18.14
CA ALA A 422 -11.04 -2.11 16.84
C ALA A 422 -11.19 -0.57 16.83
N TRP A 423 -10.81 0.09 15.73
CA TRP A 423 -11.18 1.49 15.46
C TRP A 423 -12.66 1.60 15.07
N THR A 424 -13.56 1.40 16.03
CA THR A 424 -15.00 1.65 15.84
C THR A 424 -15.50 2.71 16.82
N SER A 425 -16.56 3.42 16.42
CA SER A 425 -17.16 4.56 17.10
C SER A 425 -17.90 4.23 18.41
N GLN A 426 -17.54 3.13 19.09
CA GLN A 426 -18.23 2.60 20.28
C GLN A 426 -17.37 2.59 21.55
N SER A 427 -16.09 2.99 21.51
CA SER A 427 -15.17 2.87 22.66
C SER A 427 -15.23 3.99 23.70
N SER A 428 -16.22 4.90 23.63
CA SER A 428 -16.33 6.06 24.53
C SER A 428 -17.74 6.37 25.06
N SER A 429 -18.48 5.34 25.52
CA SER A 429 -19.54 5.50 26.53
C SER A 429 -19.76 4.19 27.31
N LEU A 430 -20.26 4.30 28.55
CA LEU A 430 -20.65 3.14 29.37
C LEU A 430 -21.69 2.26 28.64
N PRO A 431 -21.80 0.96 28.96
CA PRO A 431 -22.63 0.02 28.20
C PRO A 431 -24.14 0.29 28.31
N SER A 432 -24.65 1.16 27.43
CA SER A 432 -26.07 1.27 27.14
C SER A 432 -26.49 0.14 26.21
N CYS A 433 -27.29 -0.79 26.74
CA CYS A 433 -27.59 -2.11 26.15
C CYS A 433 -28.52 -2.08 24.91
N LEU A 434 -28.54 -1.00 24.11
CA LEU A 434 -29.60 -0.75 23.12
C LEU A 434 -29.14 -0.25 21.72
N SER A 435 -27.83 -0.18 21.44
CA SER A 435 -27.33 0.34 20.14
C SER A 435 -26.71 -0.70 19.20
N ARG A 436 -26.77 -2.00 19.50
CA ARG A 436 -26.29 -3.05 18.58
C ARG A 436 -27.41 -3.56 17.66
N LEU A 437 -27.68 -2.79 16.62
CA LEU A 437 -28.47 -3.20 15.46
C LEU A 437 -27.70 -2.83 14.17
N SER A 438 -26.58 -3.50 13.92
CA SER A 438 -25.90 -3.48 12.62
C SER A 438 -25.66 -4.91 12.16
N GLY A 439 -26.48 -5.38 11.22
CA GLY A 439 -26.33 -6.70 10.61
C GLY A 439 -25.67 -6.67 9.23
N LYS A 440 -25.43 -5.47 8.67
CA LYS A 440 -24.69 -5.30 7.42
C LYS A 440 -23.20 -5.10 7.70
N SER A 441 -22.37 -5.54 6.75
CA SER A 441 -20.95 -5.16 6.67
C SER A 441 -20.81 -3.63 6.78
N GLU A 442 -19.69 -3.17 7.33
CA GLU A 442 -19.29 -1.75 7.37
C GLU A 442 -19.30 -1.10 5.98
N THR A 443 -19.14 -1.89 4.91
CA THR A 443 -19.24 -1.44 3.50
C THR A 443 -20.67 -1.21 2.99
N GLY A 444 -21.69 -1.60 3.76
CA GLY A 444 -23.09 -1.65 3.31
C GLY A 444 -23.42 -2.74 2.28
N LYS A 445 -22.43 -3.54 1.85
CA LYS A 445 -22.57 -4.65 0.89
C LYS A 445 -22.76 -6.00 1.62
N THR A 446 -23.33 -6.97 0.92
CA THR A 446 -23.53 -8.34 1.44
C THR A 446 -22.58 -9.32 0.75
N GLY A 447 -21.89 -10.17 1.52
CA GLY A 447 -21.05 -11.26 1.02
C GLY A 447 -21.85 -12.50 0.58
N LEU A 448 -21.17 -13.48 0.00
CA LEU A 448 -21.75 -14.77 -0.37
C LEU A 448 -21.07 -15.91 0.40
N ILE A 449 -21.85 -16.70 1.14
CA ILE A 449 -21.33 -17.82 1.92
C ILE A 449 -20.84 -18.91 0.96
N ASN A 450 -19.57 -19.31 1.10
CA ASN A 450 -19.00 -20.42 0.35
C ASN A 450 -19.62 -21.75 0.79
N LEU A 451 -20.27 -22.44 -0.14
CA LEU A 451 -20.94 -23.74 0.08
C LEU A 451 -19.99 -24.95 -0.08
N GLY A 452 -18.68 -24.70 -0.13
CA GLY A 452 -17.61 -25.67 -0.33
C GLY A 452 -17.06 -25.63 -1.76
N ASN A 453 -15.87 -25.04 -1.93
CA ASN A 453 -15.22 -24.81 -3.23
C ASN A 453 -16.08 -24.02 -4.25
N THR A 454 -16.95 -23.11 -3.78
CA THR A 454 -17.88 -22.32 -4.63
C THR A 454 -17.43 -20.87 -4.88
N CYS A 455 -16.21 -20.50 -4.49
CA CYS A 455 -15.67 -19.15 -4.65
C CYS A 455 -15.60 -18.67 -6.12
N TYR A 456 -15.47 -19.60 -7.08
CA TYR A 456 -15.55 -19.32 -8.52
C TYR A 456 -16.91 -18.71 -8.90
N MET A 457 -18.01 -19.25 -8.36
CA MET A 457 -19.37 -18.71 -8.56
C MET A 457 -19.53 -17.40 -7.80
N ASN A 458 -19.14 -17.36 -6.52
CA ASN A 458 -19.33 -16.19 -5.68
C ASN A 458 -18.69 -14.93 -6.28
N SER A 459 -17.46 -15.05 -6.78
CA SER A 459 -16.71 -13.95 -7.42
C SER A 459 -17.38 -13.47 -8.72
N VAL A 460 -17.88 -14.40 -9.55
CA VAL A 460 -18.62 -14.09 -10.78
C VAL A 460 -19.94 -13.39 -10.47
N ILE A 461 -20.69 -13.86 -9.47
CA ILE A 461 -21.97 -13.27 -9.09
C ILE A 461 -21.81 -11.88 -8.49
N GLN A 462 -20.76 -11.63 -7.68
CA GLN A 462 -20.47 -10.29 -7.17
C GLN A 462 -20.04 -9.34 -8.31
N ALA A 463 -19.25 -9.82 -9.28
CA ALA A 463 -18.91 -9.04 -10.47
C ALA A 463 -20.16 -8.66 -11.30
N LEU A 464 -21.09 -9.60 -11.53
CA LEU A 464 -22.35 -9.35 -12.23
C LEU A 464 -23.32 -8.46 -11.43
N PHE A 465 -23.37 -8.58 -10.11
CA PHE A 465 -24.21 -7.74 -9.24
C PHE A 465 -23.71 -6.28 -9.18
N MET A 466 -22.40 -6.08 -9.29
CA MET A 466 -21.77 -4.76 -9.35
C MET A 466 -21.79 -4.13 -10.75
N ALA A 467 -22.11 -4.90 -11.80
CA ALA A 467 -22.53 -4.37 -13.10
C ALA A 467 -23.92 -3.73 -12.97
N THR A 468 -23.96 -2.47 -12.53
CA THR A 468 -25.16 -1.78 -12.06
C THR A 468 -26.33 -1.82 -13.03
N ASP A 469 -26.08 -1.77 -14.34
CA ASP A 469 -27.15 -1.65 -15.32
C ASP A 469 -27.75 -3.03 -15.60
N PHE A 470 -26.93 -4.08 -15.65
CA PHE A 470 -27.41 -5.46 -15.66
C PHE A 470 -28.22 -5.77 -14.39
N ARG A 471 -27.73 -5.39 -13.19
CA ARG A 471 -28.47 -5.54 -11.93
C ARG A 471 -29.84 -4.87 -11.99
N ARG A 472 -29.92 -3.59 -12.37
CA ARG A 472 -31.21 -2.86 -12.45
C ARG A 472 -32.18 -3.52 -13.42
N HIS A 473 -31.72 -3.94 -14.60
CA HIS A 473 -32.57 -4.67 -15.55
C HIS A 473 -33.08 -5.98 -14.93
N VAL A 474 -32.21 -6.84 -14.40
CA VAL A 474 -32.59 -8.11 -13.75
C VAL A 474 -33.61 -7.89 -12.61
N LEU A 475 -33.42 -6.87 -11.77
CA LEU A 475 -34.36 -6.54 -10.69
C LEU A 475 -35.72 -6.06 -11.23
N SER A 476 -35.75 -5.35 -12.36
CA SER A 476 -36.98 -4.83 -12.98
C SER A 476 -37.82 -5.87 -13.75
N LEU A 477 -37.26 -7.05 -14.07
CA LEU A 477 -37.97 -8.07 -14.87
C LEU A 477 -39.23 -8.60 -14.16
N ASN A 478 -40.36 -8.64 -14.87
CA ASN A 478 -41.58 -9.24 -14.34
C ASN A 478 -41.64 -10.75 -14.63
N LEU A 479 -41.20 -11.56 -13.66
CA LEU A 479 -41.04 -13.02 -13.78
C LEU A 479 -41.99 -13.80 -12.84
N ASN A 480 -43.17 -13.23 -12.55
CA ASN A 480 -44.14 -13.83 -11.63
C ASN A 480 -44.58 -15.23 -12.10
N GLY A 481 -44.57 -16.20 -11.18
CA GLY A 481 -44.95 -17.59 -11.46
C GLY A 481 -43.94 -18.42 -12.26
N CYS A 482 -42.83 -17.85 -12.74
CA CYS A 482 -41.84 -18.56 -13.54
C CYS A 482 -40.72 -19.19 -12.67
N ASN A 483 -40.43 -20.49 -12.85
CA ASN A 483 -39.32 -21.19 -12.19
C ASN A 483 -38.00 -21.12 -13.01
N SER A 484 -37.76 -19.97 -13.64
CA SER A 484 -36.60 -19.73 -14.51
C SER A 484 -35.29 -19.57 -13.73
N LEU A 485 -34.16 -19.75 -14.41
CA LEU A 485 -32.85 -19.39 -13.87
C LEU A 485 -32.75 -17.87 -13.64
N MET A 486 -33.31 -17.07 -14.55
CA MET A 486 -33.38 -15.61 -14.40
C MET A 486 -34.15 -15.18 -13.13
N ARG A 487 -35.27 -15.85 -12.78
CA ARG A 487 -36.00 -15.55 -11.53
C ARG A 487 -35.18 -15.88 -10.28
N LYS A 488 -34.35 -16.94 -10.32
CA LYS A 488 -33.44 -17.30 -9.22
C LYS A 488 -32.28 -16.30 -9.09
N LEU A 489 -31.77 -15.78 -10.22
CA LEU A 489 -30.78 -14.69 -10.22
C LEU A 489 -31.38 -13.40 -9.65
N GLN A 490 -32.60 -13.03 -10.07
CA GLN A 490 -33.33 -11.87 -9.55
C GLN A 490 -33.56 -11.98 -8.03
N HIS A 491 -33.93 -13.16 -7.54
CA HIS A 491 -34.05 -13.42 -6.11
C HIS A 491 -32.71 -13.21 -5.39
N LEU A 492 -31.61 -13.77 -5.91
CA LEU A 492 -30.27 -13.61 -5.34
C LEU A 492 -29.82 -12.14 -5.30
N PHE A 493 -30.02 -11.38 -6.40
CA PHE A 493 -29.70 -9.95 -6.45
C PHE A 493 -30.56 -9.12 -5.50
N ALA A 494 -31.86 -9.43 -5.36
CA ALA A 494 -32.74 -8.73 -4.42
C ALA A 494 -32.30 -8.96 -2.96
N PHE A 495 -31.85 -10.18 -2.63
CA PHE A 495 -31.25 -10.46 -1.32
C PHE A 495 -29.91 -9.72 -1.12
N LEU A 496 -29.00 -9.74 -2.09
CA LEU A 496 -27.72 -9.00 -2.02
C LEU A 496 -27.88 -7.48 -1.85
N ALA A 497 -28.98 -6.90 -2.34
CA ALA A 497 -29.28 -5.47 -2.17
C ALA A 497 -29.93 -5.13 -0.81
N HIS A 498 -30.82 -6.00 -0.29
CA HIS A 498 -31.75 -5.63 0.78
C HIS A 498 -31.78 -6.56 2.02
N THR A 499 -31.05 -7.67 2.06
CA THR A 499 -30.91 -8.45 3.31
C THR A 499 -30.16 -7.63 4.36
N GLN A 500 -30.48 -7.86 5.63
CA GLN A 500 -29.76 -7.32 6.79
C GLN A 500 -28.71 -8.31 7.33
N ARG A 501 -28.42 -9.40 6.61
CA ARG A 501 -27.33 -10.33 6.92
C ARG A 501 -26.01 -9.83 6.30
N GLU A 502 -24.89 -10.06 7.00
CA GLU A 502 -23.54 -9.76 6.48
C GLU A 502 -23.23 -10.57 5.22
N ALA A 503 -23.68 -11.82 5.16
CA ALA A 503 -23.51 -12.71 4.03
C ALA A 503 -24.77 -13.56 3.77
N TYR A 504 -25.05 -13.82 2.49
CA TYR A 504 -26.18 -14.64 2.03
C TYR A 504 -25.69 -15.98 1.48
N ALA A 505 -26.47 -17.06 1.66
CA ALA A 505 -26.14 -18.39 1.15
C ALA A 505 -26.88 -18.69 -0.17
N PRO A 506 -26.21 -18.67 -1.34
CA PRO A 506 -26.87 -18.76 -2.65
C PRO A 506 -27.30 -20.19 -3.04
N ARG A 507 -27.79 -21.02 -2.10
CA ARG A 507 -28.06 -22.46 -2.31
C ARG A 507 -28.99 -22.75 -3.48
N ILE A 508 -30.16 -22.09 -3.52
CA ILE A 508 -31.19 -22.26 -4.56
C ILE A 508 -30.64 -21.90 -5.95
N PHE A 509 -29.77 -20.89 -6.01
CA PHE A 509 -29.18 -20.43 -7.26
C PHE A 509 -28.00 -21.32 -7.69
N PHE A 510 -27.18 -21.82 -6.75
CA PHE A 510 -26.10 -22.77 -7.01
C PHE A 510 -26.64 -24.06 -7.63
N GLU A 511 -27.68 -24.66 -7.03
CA GLU A 511 -28.32 -25.88 -7.54
C GLU A 511 -28.90 -25.70 -8.93
N ALA A 512 -29.43 -24.51 -9.24
CA ALA A 512 -30.02 -24.20 -10.55
C ALA A 512 -28.98 -23.84 -11.62
N SER A 513 -27.91 -23.11 -11.27
CA SER A 513 -26.94 -22.51 -12.21
C SER A 513 -25.72 -23.38 -12.52
N ARG A 514 -25.45 -24.43 -11.73
CA ARG A 514 -24.28 -25.29 -11.92
C ARG A 514 -24.28 -25.99 -13.30
N PRO A 515 -23.17 -25.96 -14.07
CA PRO A 515 -23.00 -26.76 -15.27
C PRO A 515 -23.20 -28.26 -15.01
N PRO A 516 -23.85 -29.03 -15.90
CA PRO A 516 -24.10 -30.46 -15.68
C PRO A 516 -22.84 -31.28 -15.37
N TRP A 517 -21.72 -30.96 -16.05
CA TRP A 517 -20.42 -31.63 -15.92
C TRP A 517 -19.58 -31.17 -14.71
N PHE A 518 -19.98 -30.14 -13.97
CA PHE A 518 -19.26 -29.69 -12.78
C PHE A 518 -19.56 -30.57 -11.56
N THR A 519 -18.58 -31.32 -11.08
CA THR A 519 -18.71 -32.13 -9.86
C THR A 519 -18.96 -31.23 -8.64
N PRO A 520 -20.05 -31.44 -7.86
CA PRO A 520 -20.30 -30.64 -6.66
C PRO A 520 -19.14 -30.72 -5.65
N ARG A 521 -18.79 -29.59 -5.04
CA ARG A 521 -17.67 -29.41 -4.09
C ARG A 521 -16.26 -29.62 -4.66
N SER A 522 -16.09 -29.78 -5.97
CA SER A 522 -14.77 -29.62 -6.61
C SER A 522 -14.49 -28.15 -6.94
N GLN A 523 -13.21 -27.78 -7.06
CA GLN A 523 -12.81 -26.48 -7.61
C GLN A 523 -13.02 -26.46 -9.13
N GLN A 524 -13.31 -25.29 -9.69
CA GLN A 524 -13.76 -25.12 -11.08
C GLN A 524 -13.28 -23.78 -11.65
N ASP A 525 -13.28 -23.66 -12.97
CA ASP A 525 -12.92 -22.41 -13.68
C ASP A 525 -14.06 -21.39 -13.61
N CYS A 526 -13.77 -20.16 -13.15
CA CYS A 526 -14.81 -19.13 -13.01
C CYS A 526 -15.25 -18.55 -14.36
N SER A 527 -14.38 -18.57 -15.38
CA SER A 527 -14.72 -18.09 -16.72
C SER A 527 -15.62 -19.08 -17.46
N GLU A 528 -15.40 -20.39 -17.27
CA GLU A 528 -16.29 -21.44 -17.78
C GLU A 528 -17.69 -21.35 -17.15
N TYR A 529 -17.75 -21.19 -15.83
CA TYR A 529 -19.01 -20.95 -15.12
C TYR A 529 -19.74 -19.69 -15.64
N LEU A 530 -19.01 -18.58 -15.84
CA LEU A 530 -19.57 -17.34 -16.36
C LEU A 530 -20.17 -17.52 -17.77
N ARG A 531 -19.44 -18.17 -18.69
CA ARG A 531 -19.95 -18.43 -20.05
C ARG A 531 -21.20 -19.29 -20.03
N PHE A 532 -21.19 -20.41 -19.29
CA PHE A 532 -22.37 -21.27 -19.14
C PHE A 532 -23.57 -20.53 -18.54
N LEU A 533 -23.34 -19.67 -17.54
CA LEU A 533 -24.39 -18.88 -16.93
C LEU A 533 -25.00 -17.86 -17.91
N LEU A 534 -24.17 -17.11 -18.65
CA LEU A 534 -24.66 -16.13 -19.63
C LEU A 534 -25.39 -16.79 -20.80
N ASP A 535 -24.84 -17.87 -21.34
CA ASP A 535 -25.43 -18.67 -22.43
C ASP A 535 -26.80 -19.24 -22.02
N ARG A 536 -26.89 -19.85 -20.84
CA ARG A 536 -28.13 -20.42 -20.33
C ARG A 536 -29.19 -19.36 -20.02
N LEU A 537 -28.80 -18.16 -19.58
CA LEU A 537 -29.73 -17.04 -19.41
C LEU A 537 -30.19 -16.48 -20.77
N HIS A 538 -29.32 -16.43 -21.78
CA HIS A 538 -29.66 -16.04 -23.14
C HIS A 538 -30.68 -17.01 -23.75
N GLU A 539 -30.39 -18.32 -23.75
CA GLU A 539 -31.25 -19.33 -24.37
C GLU A 539 -32.60 -19.49 -23.67
N GLU A 540 -32.66 -19.35 -22.34
CA GLU A 540 -33.92 -19.35 -21.59
C GLU A 540 -34.80 -18.14 -21.98
N GLU A 541 -34.24 -16.92 -22.08
CA GLU A 541 -34.98 -15.74 -22.53
C GLU A 541 -35.42 -15.85 -24.00
N ARG A 542 -34.51 -16.32 -24.87
CA ARG A 542 -34.76 -16.54 -26.31
C ARG A 542 -35.92 -17.52 -26.53
N THR A 543 -35.90 -18.64 -25.81
CA THR A 543 -36.96 -19.67 -25.88
C THR A 543 -38.30 -19.11 -25.42
N LEU A 544 -38.33 -18.35 -24.32
CA LEU A 544 -39.55 -17.71 -23.82
C LEU A 544 -40.13 -16.70 -24.82
N LYS A 545 -39.28 -15.88 -25.45
CA LYS A 545 -39.68 -14.94 -26.51
C LYS A 545 -40.27 -15.65 -27.73
N ALA A 546 -39.60 -16.70 -28.23
CA ALA A 546 -40.09 -17.49 -29.35
C ALA A 546 -41.48 -18.11 -29.05
N LEU A 547 -41.66 -18.69 -27.85
CA LEU A 547 -42.94 -19.26 -27.43
C LEU A 547 -44.06 -18.20 -27.28
N SER A 548 -43.74 -16.97 -26.88
CA SER A 548 -44.72 -15.88 -26.87
C SER A 548 -45.11 -15.41 -28.27
N SER A 549 -44.15 -15.35 -29.21
CA SER A 549 -44.41 -14.94 -30.60
C SER A 549 -45.36 -15.91 -31.31
N VAL A 550 -45.19 -17.23 -31.12
CA VAL A 550 -46.07 -18.25 -31.72
C VAL A 550 -47.51 -18.16 -31.20
N LYS A 551 -47.71 -17.95 -29.88
CA LYS A 551 -49.05 -17.82 -29.28
C LYS A 551 -49.82 -16.61 -29.80
N THR A 552 -49.15 -15.53 -30.16
CA THR A 552 -49.79 -14.35 -30.75
C THR A 552 -50.29 -14.62 -32.17
N SER A 553 -49.61 -15.48 -32.95
CA SER A 553 -50.04 -15.87 -34.29
C SER A 553 -51.21 -16.86 -34.30
N GLU A 554 -51.26 -17.82 -33.36
CA GLU A 554 -52.37 -18.79 -33.28
C GLU A 554 -53.71 -18.13 -32.91
N ASN A 555 -53.69 -17.11 -32.04
CA ASN A 555 -54.92 -16.39 -31.65
C ASN A 555 -55.54 -15.56 -32.79
N ILE A 556 -54.79 -15.20 -33.83
CA ILE A 556 -55.30 -14.42 -34.96
C ILE A 556 -56.18 -15.26 -35.91
N MET A 557 -56.07 -16.59 -35.88
CA MET A 557 -56.85 -17.48 -36.77
C MET A 557 -58.17 -18.02 -36.18
N ASN A 558 -58.52 -17.66 -34.94
CA ASN A 558 -59.67 -18.27 -34.22
C ASN A 558 -60.80 -17.31 -33.81
N GLU A 559 -60.74 -16.01 -34.14
CA GLU A 559 -61.79 -15.02 -33.79
C GLU A 559 -62.54 -14.42 -35.01
N GLU A 560 -63.01 -15.26 -35.94
CA GLU A 560 -64.13 -14.90 -36.83
C GLU A 560 -65.40 -15.68 -36.44
N SER A 561 -65.97 -15.37 -35.28
CA SER A 561 -67.34 -15.76 -34.92
C SER A 561 -67.93 -14.92 -33.77
N GLN A 562 -68.93 -14.11 -34.15
CA GLN A 562 -69.93 -13.44 -33.29
C GLN A 562 -69.54 -12.08 -32.65
N THR A 563 -70.58 -11.26 -32.50
CA THR A 563 -70.55 -9.78 -32.50
C THR A 563 -71.21 -9.17 -31.25
N GLN A 564 -70.77 -7.94 -30.90
CA GLN A 564 -71.40 -6.98 -29.96
C GLN A 564 -71.38 -7.36 -28.46
N GLU A 565 -71.28 -6.48 -27.44
CA GLU A 565 -70.93 -5.04 -27.27
C GLU A 565 -70.72 -4.85 -25.72
N ALA A 566 -70.00 -3.88 -25.12
CA ALA A 566 -69.22 -2.71 -25.56
C ALA A 566 -68.20 -2.28 -24.45
N ASP A 567 -67.65 -1.06 -24.53
CA ASP A 567 -66.98 -0.27 -23.47
C ASP A 567 -65.81 -0.86 -22.64
N ARG A 568 -64.58 -0.64 -23.15
CA ARG A 568 -63.69 0.45 -22.65
C ARG A 568 -62.40 0.55 -23.49
N LYS A 569 -62.29 1.59 -24.34
CA LYS A 569 -61.04 1.99 -25.01
C LYS A 569 -60.36 3.13 -24.26
N ALA A 570 -59.10 2.94 -23.85
CA ALA A 570 -58.13 4.04 -23.69
C ALA A 570 -56.69 3.53 -23.39
N GLN A 571 -56.00 2.95 -24.38
CA GLN A 571 -54.56 3.17 -24.50
C GLN A 571 -54.13 3.09 -25.96
N VAL A 572 -53.41 4.12 -26.41
CA VAL A 572 -53.14 4.39 -27.83
C VAL A 572 -51.72 3.93 -28.17
N PHE A 573 -51.61 3.22 -29.30
CA PHE A 573 -50.42 2.98 -30.12
C PHE A 573 -49.15 3.73 -29.70
N ALA A 574 -48.13 2.96 -29.30
CA ALA A 574 -46.73 3.33 -29.50
C ALA A 574 -46.24 2.70 -30.83
N PRO A 575 -45.30 3.32 -31.56
CA PRO A 575 -44.85 2.80 -32.85
C PRO A 575 -43.95 1.57 -32.68
N TYR A 576 -44.08 0.61 -33.60
CA TYR A 576 -43.14 -0.51 -33.73
C TYR A 576 -41.72 0.01 -33.96
N THR A 577 -40.79 -0.34 -33.06
CA THR A 577 -39.35 -0.14 -33.22
C THR A 577 -38.66 -1.51 -33.25
N GLU A 578 -37.72 -1.70 -34.18
CA GLU A 578 -37.04 -2.98 -34.45
C GLU A 578 -36.09 -3.47 -33.32
N SER A 579 -36.18 -2.93 -32.10
CA SER A 579 -35.20 -3.15 -31.01
C SER A 579 -35.61 -4.20 -29.95
N GLU A 580 -36.76 -4.87 -30.12
CA GLU A 580 -37.27 -5.82 -29.12
C GLU A 580 -36.68 -7.24 -29.21
N GLU A 581 -36.11 -7.64 -30.36
CA GLU A 581 -35.67 -9.03 -30.59
C GLU A 581 -34.58 -9.50 -29.61
N ARG A 582 -33.58 -8.65 -29.32
CA ARG A 582 -32.39 -9.05 -28.56
C ARG A 582 -32.67 -9.37 -27.09
N THR A 583 -31.99 -10.38 -26.56
CA THR A 583 -32.06 -10.75 -25.13
C THR A 583 -31.33 -9.75 -24.23
N LEU A 584 -31.60 -9.77 -22.93
CA LEU A 584 -30.89 -8.94 -21.96
C LEU A 584 -29.37 -9.21 -21.98
N ILE A 585 -28.98 -10.47 -22.18
CA ILE A 585 -27.56 -10.87 -22.27
C ILE A 585 -26.91 -10.26 -23.51
N GLU A 586 -27.57 -10.30 -24.68
CA GLU A 586 -27.07 -9.65 -25.89
C GLU A 586 -27.00 -8.12 -25.73
N LYS A 587 -28.00 -7.50 -25.10
CA LYS A 587 -28.04 -6.05 -24.89
C LYS A 587 -26.94 -5.56 -23.94
N MET A 588 -26.54 -6.37 -22.95
CA MET A 588 -25.56 -5.96 -21.93
C MET A 588 -24.13 -6.43 -22.24
N PHE A 589 -23.94 -7.66 -22.74
CA PHE A 589 -22.63 -8.31 -22.91
C PHE A 589 -22.34 -8.74 -24.35
N GLY A 590 -23.32 -8.67 -25.26
CA GLY A 590 -23.17 -9.13 -26.64
C GLY A 590 -22.40 -8.13 -27.51
N GLY A 591 -21.32 -8.60 -28.13
CA GLY A 591 -20.64 -7.91 -29.23
C GLY A 591 -20.57 -8.78 -30.48
N LYS A 592 -20.05 -8.23 -31.59
CA LYS A 592 -19.77 -8.98 -32.82
C LYS A 592 -18.37 -8.76 -33.35
N LEU A 593 -17.78 -9.85 -33.82
CA LEU A 593 -16.48 -9.94 -34.44
C LEU A 593 -16.64 -10.33 -35.91
N ARG A 594 -15.92 -9.65 -36.81
CA ARG A 594 -15.79 -10.01 -38.22
C ARG A 594 -14.41 -10.59 -38.46
N THR A 595 -14.36 -11.86 -38.88
CA THR A 595 -13.15 -12.51 -39.38
C THR A 595 -13.14 -12.41 -40.90
N THR A 596 -12.08 -11.82 -41.47
CA THR A 596 -11.85 -11.75 -42.92
C THR A 596 -10.63 -12.58 -43.29
N ILE A 597 -10.76 -13.47 -44.29
CA ILE A 597 -9.66 -14.27 -44.82
C ILE A 597 -9.42 -13.85 -46.28
N CYS A 598 -8.26 -13.26 -46.57
CA CYS A 598 -7.84 -12.86 -47.91
C CYS A 598 -6.86 -13.89 -48.49
N CYS A 599 -7.23 -14.57 -49.57
CA CYS A 599 -6.32 -15.47 -50.27
C CYS A 599 -5.18 -14.67 -50.93
N LEU A 600 -3.92 -14.92 -50.55
CA LEU A 600 -2.79 -14.13 -51.04
C LEU A 600 -2.51 -14.33 -52.54
N ASN A 601 -2.94 -15.46 -53.11
CA ASN A 601 -2.80 -15.79 -54.53
C ASN A 601 -3.82 -15.04 -55.42
N CYS A 602 -5.13 -15.27 -55.23
CA CYS A 602 -6.18 -14.71 -56.09
C CYS A 602 -6.89 -13.46 -55.54
N LYS A 603 -6.47 -12.98 -54.35
CA LYS A 603 -7.07 -11.83 -53.62
C LYS A 603 -8.57 -11.96 -53.33
N SER A 604 -9.11 -13.19 -53.34
CA SER A 604 -10.48 -13.42 -52.89
C SER A 604 -10.60 -13.25 -51.38
N MET A 605 -11.54 -12.43 -50.93
CA MET A 605 -11.89 -12.31 -49.53
C MET A 605 -13.08 -13.21 -49.19
N SER A 606 -12.98 -13.95 -48.08
CA SER A 606 -14.09 -14.58 -47.38
C SER A 606 -14.30 -13.83 -46.06
N GLN A 607 -15.57 -13.65 -45.65
CA GLN A 607 -15.93 -12.94 -44.43
C GLN A 607 -16.92 -13.77 -43.61
N LYS A 608 -16.72 -13.82 -42.30
CA LYS A 608 -17.61 -14.47 -41.35
C LYS A 608 -17.82 -13.54 -40.15
N GLU A 609 -19.07 -13.36 -39.75
CA GLU A 609 -19.43 -12.61 -38.54
C GLU A 609 -19.84 -13.59 -37.44
N GLU A 610 -19.34 -13.36 -36.23
CA GLU A 610 -19.56 -14.20 -35.06
C GLU A 610 -19.91 -13.32 -33.85
N ALA A 611 -20.88 -13.73 -33.05
CA ALA A 611 -21.23 -13.04 -31.81
C ALA A 611 -20.31 -13.51 -30.66
N PHE A 612 -20.02 -12.62 -29.71
CA PHE A 612 -19.25 -12.94 -28.50
C PHE A 612 -19.86 -12.32 -27.25
N THR A 613 -19.60 -12.94 -26.10
CA THR A 613 -19.92 -12.40 -24.75
C THR A 613 -18.67 -12.12 -23.93
N ASP A 614 -17.54 -12.80 -24.21
CA ASP A 614 -16.21 -12.47 -23.70
C ASP A 614 -15.15 -12.54 -24.81
N LEU A 615 -14.05 -11.80 -24.65
CA LEU A 615 -12.84 -11.97 -25.46
C LEU A 615 -11.79 -12.73 -24.65
N SER A 616 -11.37 -13.87 -25.20
CA SER A 616 -10.36 -14.75 -24.60
C SER A 616 -8.96 -14.36 -25.07
N LEU A 617 -8.26 -13.58 -24.27
CA LEU A 617 -6.98 -12.96 -24.60
C LEU A 617 -5.80 -13.90 -24.31
N ALA A 618 -5.14 -14.36 -25.37
CA ALA A 618 -3.96 -15.22 -25.31
C ALA A 618 -2.67 -14.42 -25.05
N PHE A 619 -1.73 -15.01 -24.29
CA PHE A 619 -0.39 -14.46 -24.10
C PHE A 619 0.48 -14.71 -25.34
N CYS A 620 1.22 -13.70 -25.79
CA CYS A 620 2.10 -13.81 -26.96
C CYS A 620 3.22 -14.83 -26.72
N PRO A 621 3.53 -15.73 -27.68
CA PRO A 621 4.69 -16.60 -27.56
C PRO A 621 5.99 -15.78 -27.61
N PRO A 622 7.03 -16.13 -26.84
CA PRO A 622 8.21 -15.28 -26.62
C PRO A 622 9.04 -14.95 -27.88
N THR A 623 8.79 -15.62 -29.01
CA THR A 623 9.44 -15.40 -30.31
C THR A 623 8.74 -14.36 -31.20
N SER A 624 7.59 -13.81 -30.80
CA SER A 624 6.74 -12.97 -31.67
C SER A 624 6.90 -11.45 -31.50
N LEU A 625 7.69 -11.01 -30.50
CA LEU A 625 7.77 -9.61 -30.07
C LEU A 625 8.68 -8.69 -30.91
N GLU A 626 9.35 -9.21 -31.95
CA GLU A 626 10.30 -8.42 -32.77
C GLU A 626 9.66 -7.75 -34.01
N ASN A 627 8.42 -8.10 -34.38
CA ASN A 627 7.79 -7.67 -35.64
C ASN A 627 6.65 -6.64 -35.50
N VAL A 628 6.33 -6.15 -34.30
CA VAL A 628 5.29 -5.13 -34.10
C VAL A 628 5.92 -3.75 -33.86
N GLY A 629 6.40 -3.14 -34.94
CA GLY A 629 6.88 -1.76 -34.96
C GLY A 629 6.41 -1.03 -36.22
N PRO A 630 5.97 0.24 -36.15
CA PRO A 630 5.50 0.97 -37.31
C PRO A 630 6.67 1.29 -38.24
N LYS A 631 6.60 0.85 -39.51
CA LYS A 631 7.54 1.25 -40.57
C LYS A 631 6.80 1.91 -41.73
N CYS A 632 7.18 3.15 -42.03
CA CYS A 632 6.98 3.79 -43.32
C CYS A 632 8.26 4.55 -43.69
N MET A 633 8.77 4.25 -44.90
CA MET A 633 9.68 5.01 -45.79
C MET A 633 10.99 5.58 -45.19
N GLU A 634 12.15 5.00 -45.57
CA GLU A 634 13.12 5.51 -46.57
C GLU A 634 14.08 6.59 -45.98
N SER A 635 15.39 6.66 -46.21
CA SER A 635 16.40 5.85 -46.95
C SER A 635 17.78 5.97 -46.22
N SER A 636 18.99 5.66 -46.70
CA SER A 636 19.55 5.10 -47.96
C SER A 636 21.01 4.63 -47.75
N GLU A 637 21.31 3.40 -48.18
CA GLU A 637 22.53 2.96 -48.90
C GLU A 637 23.95 2.90 -48.26
N VAL A 638 24.79 2.06 -48.91
CA VAL A 638 26.27 1.96 -48.87
C VAL A 638 26.84 1.29 -47.59
N LYS A 639 27.59 0.15 -47.62
CA LYS A 639 28.34 -0.53 -48.70
C LYS A 639 28.56 -2.04 -48.43
N ASP A 640 28.71 -2.81 -49.52
CA ASP A 640 29.55 -4.00 -49.82
C ASP A 640 30.30 -4.73 -48.65
N ASP A 641 30.53 -6.06 -48.63
CA ASP A 641 30.82 -6.93 -49.78
C ASP A 641 30.77 -8.47 -49.47
N TYR A 642 30.79 -9.29 -50.54
CA TYR A 642 31.10 -10.75 -50.68
C TYR A 642 30.24 -11.91 -50.08
N MET A 643 29.50 -12.52 -51.02
CA MET A 643 29.31 -13.97 -51.37
C MET A 643 30.55 -14.90 -51.09
N VAL A 644 30.52 -16.27 -50.99
CA VAL A 644 29.52 -17.32 -51.30
C VAL A 644 29.92 -18.75 -50.78
N GLN A 645 28.90 -19.59 -50.47
CA GLN A 645 28.76 -21.08 -50.55
C GLN A 645 29.80 -22.16 -50.10
N THR A 646 29.20 -23.35 -49.83
CA THR A 646 29.60 -24.75 -50.16
C THR A 646 30.57 -25.49 -49.20
N ASN A 647 30.50 -26.83 -48.98
CA ASN A 647 29.57 -27.89 -49.45
C ASN A 647 29.69 -29.19 -48.59
N THR A 648 28.60 -29.98 -48.47
CA THR A 648 28.57 -31.48 -48.38
C THR A 648 29.34 -32.21 -47.23
N LEU A 649 29.16 -33.51 -46.92
CA LEU A 649 28.33 -34.62 -47.46
C LEU A 649 27.91 -35.57 -46.31
N ALA A 650 26.97 -36.49 -46.58
CA ALA A 650 26.35 -37.40 -45.59
C ALA A 650 27.12 -38.72 -45.33
N THR A 651 26.77 -39.43 -44.24
CA THR A 651 26.38 -40.88 -44.27
C THR A 651 25.84 -41.41 -42.92
N SER A 652 24.86 -42.31 -43.00
CA SER A 652 24.33 -43.21 -41.94
C SER A 652 24.63 -44.68 -42.35
N PRO A 653 24.52 -45.74 -41.51
CA PRO A 653 23.22 -46.30 -41.05
C PRO A 653 23.17 -47.12 -39.72
N ALA A 654 21.93 -47.47 -39.29
CA ALA A 654 21.42 -48.66 -38.53
C ALA A 654 22.23 -49.34 -37.39
N GLY A 655 21.61 -49.92 -36.33
CA GLY A 655 20.19 -50.08 -35.98
C GLY A 655 19.96 -50.99 -34.73
N GLU A 656 18.69 -51.38 -34.50
CA GLU A 656 18.18 -52.44 -33.59
C GLU A 656 18.02 -52.19 -32.06
N THR A 657 16.93 -52.76 -31.51
CA THR A 657 16.50 -52.86 -30.09
C THR A 657 16.22 -54.34 -29.74
N PRO A 658 16.19 -54.77 -28.46
CA PRO A 658 14.87 -54.97 -27.80
C PRO A 658 14.84 -54.84 -26.24
N LEU A 659 13.64 -55.10 -25.69
CA LEU A 659 13.19 -54.99 -24.28
C LEU A 659 13.80 -55.99 -23.28
N ASN A 660 13.72 -55.64 -21.96
CA ASN A 660 13.20 -56.45 -20.81
C ASN A 660 13.78 -55.93 -19.46
N ASN A 661 13.24 -56.16 -18.26
CA ASN A 661 11.87 -56.34 -17.71
C ASN A 661 12.00 -56.47 -16.16
N LEU A 662 10.98 -56.14 -15.34
CA LEU A 662 10.79 -56.58 -13.92
C LEU A 662 11.86 -56.16 -12.85
N GLU A 663 11.65 -56.17 -11.52
CA GLU A 663 10.47 -55.97 -10.63
C GLU A 663 10.91 -55.92 -9.12
N VAL A 664 10.01 -55.44 -8.23
CA VAL A 664 9.76 -55.97 -6.85
C VAL A 664 10.69 -55.70 -5.63
N ASN A 665 10.08 -55.00 -4.64
CA ASN A 665 10.08 -55.10 -3.14
C ASN A 665 11.30 -54.99 -2.20
N GLY A 666 11.02 -54.31 -1.07
CA GLY A 666 11.45 -54.66 0.30
C GLY A 666 12.58 -53.81 0.91
N GLY A 667 12.52 -53.25 2.13
CA GLY A 667 11.46 -53.20 3.16
C GLY A 667 11.94 -53.68 4.54
N CYS A 668 11.91 -52.79 5.56
CA CYS A 668 12.21 -53.05 7.00
C CYS A 668 13.66 -53.48 7.34
N ASP A 669 14.21 -53.36 8.56
CA ASP A 669 13.84 -52.73 9.86
C ASP A 669 15.17 -52.46 10.62
N THR A 670 15.43 -51.30 11.24
CA THR A 670 15.10 -50.87 12.64
C THR A 670 16.09 -51.36 13.74
N ILE A 671 16.20 -50.57 14.83
CA ILE A 671 16.81 -50.82 16.17
C ILE A 671 18.21 -50.20 16.48
N MET A 672 18.18 -49.08 17.23
CA MET A 672 18.88 -48.74 18.51
C MET A 672 20.26 -49.38 18.83
N ASN A 673 21.24 -48.69 19.43
CA ASN A 673 21.11 -48.14 20.81
C ASN A 673 22.16 -47.05 21.23
N GLU A 674 21.96 -46.54 22.45
CA GLU A 674 22.64 -45.48 23.25
C GLU A 674 24.20 -45.51 23.37
N GLY A 675 24.80 -44.38 23.82
CA GLY A 675 26.02 -44.47 24.65
C GLY A 675 27.00 -43.28 24.82
N THR A 676 26.63 -42.25 25.60
CA THR A 676 27.51 -41.61 26.63
C THR A 676 28.81 -40.84 26.27
N ILE A 677 28.71 -39.51 26.33
CA ILE A 677 29.57 -38.51 27.05
C ILE A 677 31.10 -38.73 27.14
N LYS A 678 31.88 -37.74 26.62
CA LYS A 678 32.96 -37.07 27.38
C LYS A 678 33.43 -35.76 26.74
N ASP A 679 33.52 -34.70 27.55
CA ASP A 679 34.16 -33.42 27.21
C ASP A 679 35.69 -33.57 27.04
N PHE A 680 36.29 -32.69 26.24
CA PHE A 680 37.34 -31.77 26.73
C PHE A 680 37.67 -30.68 25.68
N SER A 681 37.92 -29.47 26.16
CA SER A 681 38.16 -28.25 25.38
C SER A 681 39.64 -27.88 25.29
N THR A 682 40.16 -27.57 24.09
CA THR A 682 41.24 -26.57 23.89
C THR A 682 41.46 -26.17 22.43
N GLU A 683 41.36 -24.87 22.14
CA GLU A 683 42.21 -24.15 21.17
C GLU A 683 43.60 -23.87 21.81
N PRO A 684 44.70 -23.41 21.12
CA PRO A 684 44.68 -22.49 19.95
C PRO A 684 45.80 -22.58 18.87
N ASN A 685 45.58 -21.83 17.78
CA ASN A 685 46.52 -21.04 16.93
C ASN A 685 47.93 -21.55 16.53
N SER A 686 48.14 -21.74 15.22
CA SER A 686 49.16 -21.05 14.37
C SER A 686 49.03 -21.58 12.92
N GLU A 687 48.66 -20.77 11.92
CA GLU A 687 49.43 -19.75 11.17
C GLU A 687 50.41 -20.29 10.10
N ASN A 688 50.04 -20.05 8.82
CA ASN A 688 50.89 -19.79 7.64
C ASN A 688 51.63 -21.01 6.99
N THR A 689 51.80 -21.16 5.66
CA THR A 689 51.62 -20.22 4.52
C THR A 689 51.47 -20.89 3.14
N THR A 690 50.85 -20.16 2.18
CA THR A 690 51.06 -20.13 0.69
C THR A 690 50.67 -21.26 -0.30
N ASN A 691 49.64 -20.94 -1.11
CA ASN A 691 49.62 -20.78 -2.60
C ASN A 691 49.15 -21.90 -3.58
N SER A 692 48.36 -21.44 -4.58
CA SER A 692 47.93 -22.10 -5.86
C SER A 692 46.93 -23.26 -5.74
N GLU A 693 45.83 -23.42 -6.50
CA GLU A 693 45.20 -22.74 -7.67
C GLU A 693 43.65 -22.73 -7.44
N LEU A 694 42.81 -21.73 -7.77
CA LEU A 694 42.39 -21.13 -9.05
C LEU A 694 41.43 -21.97 -9.96
N ASN A 695 40.13 -21.76 -9.74
CA ASN A 695 38.97 -21.79 -10.68
C ASN A 695 38.56 -23.05 -11.48
N LYS A 696 37.39 -23.62 -11.08
CA LYS A 696 36.20 -24.10 -11.86
C LYS A 696 35.30 -24.86 -10.86
N VAL A 697 33.98 -24.70 -10.78
CA VAL A 697 32.97 -24.52 -11.84
C VAL A 697 32.00 -23.38 -11.47
N GLN A 698 31.68 -22.55 -12.47
CA GLN A 698 30.60 -21.56 -12.45
C GLN A 698 29.40 -22.11 -13.28
N ASP A 699 28.28 -21.39 -13.26
CA ASP A 699 27.06 -21.60 -14.07
C ASP A 699 26.03 -22.61 -13.58
N ASN A 700 25.09 -22.10 -12.78
CA ASN A 700 23.65 -22.36 -12.92
C ASN A 700 22.81 -21.25 -12.25
N ARG A 701 23.16 -19.98 -12.54
CA ARG A 701 22.44 -18.80 -12.00
C ARG A 701 22.24 -17.63 -12.97
N GLU A 702 22.65 -17.75 -14.23
CA GLU A 702 22.32 -16.77 -15.29
C GLU A 702 21.18 -17.29 -16.19
N MET A 703 19.92 -17.08 -15.76
CA MET A 703 18.76 -17.07 -16.69
C MET A 703 17.59 -16.19 -16.20
N SER A 704 17.84 -15.21 -15.33
CA SER A 704 16.79 -14.27 -14.85
C SER A 704 17.30 -12.86 -14.54
N GLN A 705 18.54 -12.50 -14.91
CA GLN A 705 19.13 -11.19 -14.60
C GLN A 705 19.89 -10.55 -15.78
N ARG A 706 19.36 -10.66 -17.00
CA ARG A 706 19.69 -9.74 -18.11
C ARG A 706 18.47 -9.46 -18.99
N LEU A 707 17.68 -8.46 -18.62
CA LEU A 707 17.08 -7.53 -19.58
C LEU A 707 16.68 -6.23 -18.87
N VAL A 708 17.40 -5.15 -19.17
CA VAL A 708 17.00 -3.79 -18.84
C VAL A 708 15.96 -3.36 -19.87
N GLY A 709 14.84 -2.77 -19.45
CA GLY A 709 13.87 -2.15 -20.35
C GLY A 709 12.97 -3.11 -21.14
N LYS A 710 12.16 -3.93 -20.46
CA LYS A 710 10.96 -4.54 -21.07
C LYS A 710 9.72 -3.85 -20.51
N ASN A 711 8.90 -3.28 -21.38
CA ASN A 711 7.59 -2.73 -21.01
C ASN A 711 6.76 -3.82 -20.31
N THR A 712 6.10 -3.47 -19.20
CA THR A 712 5.20 -4.39 -18.51
C THR A 712 3.98 -4.66 -19.39
N LEU A 713 3.82 -5.91 -19.83
CA LEU A 713 2.71 -6.38 -20.65
C LEU A 713 1.37 -5.85 -20.11
N SER A 714 0.54 -5.30 -20.97
CA SER A 714 -0.76 -4.71 -20.61
C SER A 714 -1.94 -5.48 -21.19
N VAL A 715 -3.14 -5.25 -20.64
CA VAL A 715 -4.39 -5.72 -21.25
C VAL A 715 -4.55 -5.18 -22.68
N THR A 716 -4.08 -3.96 -22.95
CA THR A 716 -4.10 -3.35 -24.28
C THR A 716 -3.21 -4.11 -25.25
N ASP A 717 -2.02 -4.55 -24.84
CA ASP A 717 -1.12 -5.35 -25.69
C ASP A 717 -1.75 -6.71 -26.02
N LEU A 718 -2.36 -7.37 -25.03
CA LEU A 718 -3.05 -8.64 -25.22
C LEU A 718 -4.28 -8.51 -26.15
N LEU A 719 -5.01 -7.40 -26.08
CA LEU A 719 -6.12 -7.08 -26.97
C LEU A 719 -5.64 -6.77 -28.41
N ASN A 720 -4.55 -6.00 -28.54
CA ASN A 720 -3.93 -5.73 -29.84
C ASN A 720 -3.39 -7.00 -30.49
N TYR A 721 -2.80 -7.91 -29.71
CA TYR A 721 -2.39 -9.23 -30.18
C TYR A 721 -3.57 -10.10 -30.64
N PHE A 722 -4.69 -10.09 -29.91
CA PHE A 722 -5.91 -10.81 -30.30
C PHE A 722 -6.51 -10.31 -31.64
N LEU A 723 -6.32 -9.03 -31.98
CA LEU A 723 -6.81 -8.42 -33.21
C LEU A 723 -5.75 -8.33 -34.34
N ALA A 724 -4.54 -8.83 -34.10
CA ALA A 724 -3.44 -8.76 -35.06
C ALA A 724 -3.72 -9.64 -36.31
N PRO A 725 -3.23 -9.23 -37.50
CA PRO A 725 -3.33 -10.06 -38.71
C PRO A 725 -2.46 -11.33 -38.58
N GLU A 726 -3.02 -12.48 -38.98
CA GLU A 726 -2.38 -13.79 -38.94
C GLU A 726 -2.17 -14.34 -40.36
N ILE A 727 -0.95 -14.79 -40.68
CA ILE A 727 -0.64 -15.39 -41.99
C ILE A 727 -0.83 -16.92 -41.95
N LEU A 728 -1.97 -17.36 -42.46
CA LEU A 728 -2.33 -18.76 -42.68
C LEU A 728 -1.41 -19.37 -43.75
N SER A 729 -0.41 -20.15 -43.31
CA SER A 729 0.64 -20.72 -44.14
C SER A 729 1.16 -22.05 -43.57
N GLY A 730 2.07 -22.72 -44.28
CA GLY A 730 2.57 -24.04 -43.90
C GLY A 730 1.45 -25.08 -43.89
N ASP A 731 1.26 -25.75 -42.76
CA ASP A 731 0.18 -26.73 -42.53
C ASP A 731 -1.18 -26.06 -42.32
N ASN A 732 -1.20 -24.78 -41.91
CA ASN A 732 -2.41 -24.00 -41.61
C ASN A 732 -2.94 -23.23 -42.85
N LYS A 733 -2.65 -23.70 -44.07
CA LYS A 733 -3.11 -23.02 -45.31
C LYS A 733 -4.64 -23.00 -45.43
N TYR A 734 -5.17 -21.90 -45.96
CA TYR A 734 -6.59 -21.75 -46.24
C TYR A 734 -6.97 -22.46 -47.55
N TYR A 735 -8.03 -23.28 -47.52
CA TYR A 735 -8.62 -23.82 -48.75
C TYR A 735 -9.44 -22.74 -49.46
N CYS A 736 -8.91 -22.20 -50.56
CA CYS A 736 -9.57 -21.16 -51.32
C CYS A 736 -10.44 -21.78 -52.41
N GLU A 737 -11.76 -21.63 -52.31
CA GLU A 737 -12.73 -22.15 -53.30
C GLU A 737 -12.46 -21.65 -54.72
N LYS A 738 -12.10 -20.37 -54.89
CA LYS A 738 -11.76 -19.80 -56.21
C LYS A 738 -10.48 -20.38 -56.81
N CYS A 739 -9.55 -20.87 -55.99
CA CYS A 739 -8.32 -21.54 -56.44
C CYS A 739 -8.45 -23.08 -56.46
N ALA A 740 -9.57 -23.63 -55.97
CA ALA A 740 -9.79 -25.06 -55.72
C ALA A 740 -8.59 -25.78 -55.04
N SER A 741 -7.89 -25.09 -54.13
CA SER A 741 -6.61 -25.57 -53.56
C SER A 741 -6.24 -24.86 -52.25
N LEU A 742 -5.31 -25.47 -51.49
CA LEU A 742 -4.70 -24.89 -50.30
C LEU A 742 -3.76 -23.75 -50.67
N GLN A 743 -4.04 -22.55 -50.17
CA GLN A 743 -3.33 -21.31 -50.48
C GLN A 743 -2.87 -20.63 -49.19
N ASN A 744 -1.80 -19.85 -49.29
CA ASN A 744 -1.47 -18.92 -48.22
C ASN A 744 -2.54 -17.83 -48.17
N ALA A 745 -2.98 -17.45 -46.97
CA ALA A 745 -3.99 -16.41 -46.76
C ALA A 745 -3.62 -15.52 -45.57
N GLU A 746 -4.15 -14.31 -45.56
CA GLU A 746 -4.12 -13.42 -44.41
C GLU A 746 -5.49 -13.45 -43.72
N LYS A 747 -5.51 -13.70 -42.41
CA LYS A 747 -6.70 -13.70 -41.57
C LYS A 747 -6.66 -12.47 -40.66
N THR A 748 -7.69 -11.64 -40.71
CA THR A 748 -7.82 -10.45 -39.86
C THR A 748 -9.11 -10.52 -39.05
N MET A 749 -9.06 -10.09 -37.78
CA MET A 749 -10.19 -10.10 -36.86
C MET A 749 -10.49 -8.67 -36.41
N GLN A 750 -11.74 -8.23 -36.54
CA GLN A 750 -12.16 -6.84 -36.30
C GLN A 750 -13.46 -6.81 -35.48
N ILE A 751 -13.50 -6.03 -34.41
CA ILE A 751 -14.74 -5.81 -33.65
C ILE A 751 -15.60 -4.83 -34.47
N ILE A 752 -16.83 -5.25 -34.79
CA ILE A 752 -17.77 -4.47 -35.61
C ILE A 752 -18.97 -3.96 -34.80
N GLU A 753 -19.22 -4.56 -33.64
CA GLU A 753 -20.29 -4.17 -32.72
C GLU A 753 -19.82 -4.33 -31.28
N GLU A 754 -19.89 -3.26 -30.50
CA GLU A 754 -19.32 -3.18 -29.16
C GLU A 754 -20.34 -3.35 -28.02
N PRO A 755 -20.07 -4.21 -27.00
CA PRO A 755 -21.00 -4.47 -25.90
C PRO A 755 -21.05 -3.32 -24.87
N GLU A 756 -22.12 -3.22 -24.08
CA GLU A 756 -22.18 -2.24 -22.96
C GLU A 756 -21.18 -2.59 -21.85
N TYR A 757 -21.07 -3.89 -21.53
CA TYR A 757 -20.04 -4.46 -20.66
C TYR A 757 -19.15 -5.42 -21.46
N LEU A 758 -17.91 -5.02 -21.67
CA LEU A 758 -16.86 -5.84 -22.26
C LEU A 758 -16.27 -6.77 -21.20
N ILE A 759 -16.37 -8.08 -21.41
CA ILE A 759 -15.74 -9.11 -20.58
C ILE A 759 -14.46 -9.57 -21.26
N LEU A 760 -13.33 -9.54 -20.54
CA LEU A 760 -12.04 -10.02 -21.01
C LEU A 760 -11.56 -11.17 -20.11
N THR A 761 -11.30 -12.34 -20.70
CA THR A 761 -10.70 -13.48 -19.99
C THR A 761 -9.22 -13.58 -20.37
N LEU A 762 -8.31 -13.44 -19.40
CA LEU A 762 -6.88 -13.58 -19.63
C LEU A 762 -6.52 -15.08 -19.59
N LEU A 763 -6.07 -15.65 -20.72
CA LEU A 763 -5.77 -17.09 -20.83
C LEU A 763 -4.43 -17.43 -20.15
N ARG A 764 -4.44 -17.39 -18.81
CA ARG A 764 -3.27 -17.57 -17.93
C ARG A 764 -2.83 -19.02 -17.79
N PHE A 765 -2.75 -19.76 -18.90
CA PHE A 765 -2.31 -21.14 -18.90
C PHE A 765 -1.54 -21.48 -20.17
N SER A 766 -0.43 -22.20 -19.98
CA SER A 766 0.39 -22.78 -21.04
C SER A 766 0.46 -24.29 -20.89
N TYR A 767 0.60 -25.01 -22.00
CA TYR A 767 0.90 -26.43 -21.96
C TYR A 767 2.42 -26.62 -22.01
N ASP A 768 2.97 -27.38 -21.06
CA ASP A 768 4.38 -27.75 -21.09
C ASP A 768 4.57 -29.10 -21.80
N PRO A 769 5.12 -29.11 -23.03
CA PRO A 769 5.31 -30.34 -23.79
C PRO A 769 6.37 -31.28 -23.19
N LYS A 770 7.20 -30.82 -22.24
CA LYS A 770 8.21 -31.67 -21.59
C LYS A 770 7.65 -32.52 -20.45
N CYS A 771 6.65 -32.00 -19.72
CA CYS A 771 6.20 -32.60 -18.47
C CYS A 771 4.80 -33.20 -18.52
N HIS A 772 4.05 -33.16 -19.63
CA HIS A 772 2.67 -33.70 -19.65
C HIS A 772 1.59 -32.69 -19.20
N ILE A 773 1.97 -31.50 -18.72
CA ILE A 773 1.20 -30.77 -17.70
C ILE A 773 0.84 -29.33 -18.14
N ARG A 774 -0.38 -28.90 -17.82
CA ARG A 774 -0.83 -27.50 -17.90
C ARG A 774 -0.16 -26.70 -16.76
N ARG A 775 0.39 -25.53 -17.06
CA ARG A 775 0.97 -24.62 -16.07
C ARG A 775 0.21 -23.30 -16.07
N LYS A 776 0.03 -22.67 -14.90
CA LYS A 776 -0.47 -21.31 -14.76
C LYS A 776 0.60 -20.29 -15.21
N ILE A 777 0.19 -19.26 -15.95
CA ILE A 777 1.03 -18.12 -16.33
C ILE A 777 0.90 -17.05 -15.24
N LEU A 778 1.98 -16.86 -14.49
CA LEU A 778 2.05 -15.92 -13.35
C LEU A 778 2.52 -14.51 -13.76
N ASP A 779 2.83 -14.29 -15.04
CA ASP A 779 3.34 -13.02 -15.58
C ASP A 779 2.42 -11.85 -15.22
N ASN A 780 3.01 -10.77 -14.71
CA ASN A 780 2.24 -9.58 -14.34
C ASN A 780 1.68 -8.91 -15.60
N VAL A 781 0.40 -8.53 -15.56
CA VAL A 781 -0.29 -7.82 -16.64
C VAL A 781 -0.90 -6.55 -16.08
N SER A 782 -0.51 -5.40 -16.63
CA SER A 782 -1.02 -4.10 -16.19
C SER A 782 -2.49 -3.91 -16.60
N LEU A 783 -3.31 -3.47 -15.65
CA LEU A 783 -4.76 -3.30 -15.79
C LEU A 783 -5.08 -1.80 -15.91
N PRO A 784 -5.37 -1.27 -17.12
CA PRO A 784 -5.67 0.14 -17.27
C PRO A 784 -7.04 0.49 -16.69
N LEU A 785 -7.17 1.68 -16.06
CA LEU A 785 -8.45 2.12 -15.51
C LEU A 785 -9.47 2.45 -16.63
N VAL A 786 -8.95 2.96 -17.75
CA VAL A 786 -9.67 3.25 -18.98
C VAL A 786 -9.01 2.46 -20.10
N LEU A 787 -9.78 1.64 -20.83
CA LEU A 787 -9.33 0.84 -21.96
C LEU A 787 -9.99 1.37 -23.23
N GLU A 788 -9.21 1.59 -24.28
CA GLU A 788 -9.75 1.98 -25.59
C GLU A 788 -9.94 0.74 -26.47
N LEU A 789 -11.19 0.47 -26.85
CA LEU A 789 -11.55 -0.67 -27.70
C LEU A 789 -11.60 -0.22 -29.17
N PRO A 790 -10.79 -0.78 -30.09
CA PRO A 790 -10.86 -0.45 -31.51
C PRO A 790 -12.07 -1.13 -32.17
N VAL A 791 -12.99 -0.33 -32.72
CA VAL A 791 -14.23 -0.79 -33.37
C VAL A 791 -14.31 -0.27 -34.80
N LYS A 792 -14.57 -1.16 -35.76
CA LYS A 792 -14.71 -0.81 -37.18
C LYS A 792 -16.17 -0.73 -37.61
N ARG A 793 -16.73 0.47 -37.59
CA ARG A 793 -18.10 0.71 -38.08
C ARG A 793 -18.16 0.69 -39.60
N THR A 794 -19.16 0.02 -40.15
CA THR A 794 -19.46 0.05 -41.59
C THR A 794 -20.52 1.14 -41.81
N THR A 795 -20.15 2.25 -42.45
CA THR A 795 -21.08 3.37 -42.71
C THR A 795 -22.08 3.00 -43.79
N SER A 796 -23.29 2.62 -43.37
CA SER A 796 -24.46 2.52 -44.27
C SER A 796 -24.84 3.91 -44.77
N SER A 797 -24.76 4.13 -46.09
CA SER A 797 -24.99 5.43 -46.72
C SER A 797 -26.47 5.71 -47.02
N LEU A 798 -27.28 6.00 -46.01
CA LEU A 798 -28.64 6.58 -46.09
C LEU A 798 -28.91 7.40 -44.81
N ALA A 799 -29.52 8.57 -44.79
CA ALA A 799 -29.87 9.52 -45.86
C ALA A 799 -29.81 10.95 -45.27
N VAL A 800 -29.48 11.97 -46.07
CA VAL A 800 -29.50 13.37 -45.64
C VAL A 800 -30.89 13.95 -45.87
N ASP A 801 -31.56 14.38 -44.80
CA ASP A 801 -32.84 15.10 -44.87
C ASP A 801 -32.59 16.61 -44.74
N PRO A 802 -32.85 17.42 -45.79
CA PRO A 802 -32.48 18.83 -45.81
C PRO A 802 -33.62 19.74 -45.31
N GLY A 803 -33.67 20.05 -44.01
CA GLY A 803 -34.64 21.04 -43.53
C GLY A 803 -34.61 21.40 -42.04
N SER A 804 -33.91 22.49 -41.69
CA SER A 804 -34.45 23.64 -40.94
C SER A 804 -33.32 24.63 -40.58
N TRP A 805 -33.59 25.94 -40.65
CA TRP A 805 -32.59 27.00 -40.43
C TRP A 805 -32.51 27.46 -38.97
N SER A 806 -31.36 28.04 -38.58
CA SER A 806 -31.31 29.30 -37.82
C SER A 806 -29.91 29.96 -37.88
N ALA A 807 -29.91 31.29 -37.89
CA ALA A 807 -28.79 32.24 -38.03
C ALA A 807 -27.49 31.94 -37.25
N GLY A 808 -26.31 32.43 -37.64
CA GLY A 808 -25.98 33.35 -38.75
C GLY A 808 -25.04 34.49 -38.30
N VAL A 809 -23.80 34.49 -38.79
CA VAL A 809 -22.85 35.62 -38.78
C VAL A 809 -21.98 35.50 -40.05
N GLU A 810 -21.90 36.57 -40.84
CA GLU A 810 -21.06 36.67 -42.06
C GLU A 810 -19.68 37.31 -41.79
N ILE A 811 -18.92 37.56 -42.87
CA ILE A 811 -17.65 38.34 -42.99
C ILE A 811 -16.40 37.48 -42.72
N SER A 812 -15.37 37.38 -43.59
CA SER A 812 -15.15 37.78 -45.02
C SER A 812 -13.87 37.05 -45.50
N ASP A 813 -13.82 36.29 -46.59
CA ASP A 813 -13.73 36.69 -48.02
C ASP A 813 -12.27 36.83 -48.56
N THR A 814 -12.10 36.57 -49.87
CA THR A 814 -10.92 36.70 -50.77
C THR A 814 -9.87 35.55 -50.83
N GLY A 815 -9.54 35.07 -52.06
CA GLY A 815 -8.39 34.15 -52.30
C GLY A 815 -8.44 33.15 -53.48
N GLU A 816 -8.75 33.61 -54.70
CA GLU A 816 -8.66 32.96 -56.04
C GLU A 816 -7.75 31.69 -56.22
N ASN A 817 -8.30 30.56 -56.72
CA ASN A 817 -8.38 30.12 -58.14
C ASN A 817 -7.06 29.83 -58.92
N LEU A 818 -6.70 28.55 -59.10
CA LEU A 818 -6.35 27.86 -60.39
C LEU A 818 -5.79 26.45 -60.11
N ALA A 819 -5.90 25.39 -60.91
CA ALA A 819 -6.90 24.82 -61.83
C ALA A 819 -6.24 23.58 -62.48
N LYS A 820 -6.95 22.42 -62.52
CA LYS A 820 -6.69 21.25 -63.40
C LYS A 820 -5.39 20.48 -63.08
N LYS A 821 -5.31 19.14 -63.19
CA LYS A 821 -6.04 18.20 -64.07
C LYS A 821 -5.89 16.75 -63.54
N LEU A 822 -6.76 15.85 -63.99
CA LEU A 822 -6.72 14.36 -63.86
C LEU A 822 -7.35 13.71 -62.60
N LYS A 823 -8.39 12.93 -62.86
CA LYS A 823 -8.93 11.75 -62.15
C LYS A 823 -8.83 10.56 -63.15
N PRO A 824 -9.06 9.29 -62.78
CA PRO A 824 -9.10 8.67 -61.45
C PRO A 824 -8.33 7.32 -61.34
N SER A 825 -7.96 6.87 -60.13
CA SER A 825 -7.80 5.43 -59.84
C SER A 825 -7.79 5.15 -58.34
N GLY A 826 -8.62 4.20 -57.88
CA GLY A 826 -8.43 3.46 -56.62
C GLY A 826 -8.27 4.28 -55.34
N ALA A 827 -9.36 4.87 -54.84
CA ALA A 827 -9.44 5.17 -53.42
C ALA A 827 -9.87 3.89 -52.68
N ASP A 828 -8.90 3.15 -52.14
CA ASP A 828 -9.20 2.24 -51.02
C ASP A 828 -9.74 3.10 -49.87
N GLU A 829 -10.94 2.76 -49.40
CA GLU A 829 -11.64 3.54 -48.38
C GLU A 829 -10.96 3.27 -47.02
N VAL A 830 -10.01 4.15 -46.65
CA VAL A 830 -9.23 4.08 -45.40
C VAL A 830 -10.16 4.28 -44.19
N THR A 831 -10.82 3.19 -43.83
CA THR A 831 -11.73 3.09 -42.68
C THR A 831 -10.90 2.93 -41.41
N CYS A 832 -10.45 4.06 -40.85
CA CYS A 832 -9.82 4.09 -39.54
C CYS A 832 -10.75 3.52 -38.46
N PRO A 833 -10.26 2.65 -37.56
CA PRO A 833 -11.06 2.15 -36.45
C PRO A 833 -11.40 3.28 -35.48
N GLN A 834 -12.64 3.32 -34.99
CA GLN A 834 -13.05 4.22 -33.93
C GLN A 834 -12.66 3.61 -32.58
N LEU A 835 -11.92 4.36 -31.77
CA LEU A 835 -11.59 3.98 -30.40
C LEU A 835 -12.79 4.30 -29.49
N VAL A 836 -13.32 3.28 -28.81
CA VAL A 836 -14.42 3.42 -27.85
C VAL A 836 -13.86 3.30 -26.43
N PRO A 837 -14.01 4.33 -25.58
CA PRO A 837 -13.51 4.29 -24.22
C PRO A 837 -14.39 3.43 -23.30
N TYR A 838 -13.75 2.52 -22.57
CA TYR A 838 -14.33 1.69 -21.52
C TYR A 838 -13.66 1.96 -20.18
N THR A 839 -14.36 1.80 -19.07
CA THR A 839 -13.84 1.99 -17.71
C THR A 839 -13.91 0.67 -16.93
N LEU A 840 -12.82 0.28 -16.27
CA LEU A 840 -12.76 -0.97 -15.49
C LEU A 840 -13.82 -0.97 -14.38
N SER A 841 -14.67 -1.99 -14.34
CA SER A 841 -15.80 -2.14 -13.40
C SER A 841 -15.54 -3.18 -12.31
N SER A 842 -14.95 -4.32 -12.68
CA SER A 842 -14.55 -5.37 -11.75
C SER A 842 -13.40 -6.23 -12.29
N VAL A 843 -12.71 -6.91 -11.37
CA VAL A 843 -11.58 -7.81 -11.60
C VAL A 843 -11.79 -9.05 -10.74
N VAL A 844 -11.97 -10.21 -11.36
CA VAL A 844 -11.93 -11.52 -10.69
C VAL A 844 -10.48 -12.01 -10.70
N VAL A 845 -9.98 -12.40 -9.52
CA VAL A 845 -8.61 -12.81 -9.29
C VAL A 845 -8.58 -14.30 -8.96
N HIS A 846 -7.59 -15.02 -9.51
CA HIS A 846 -7.28 -16.39 -9.11
C HIS A 846 -5.98 -16.42 -8.29
N SER A 847 -6.08 -16.79 -7.01
CA SER A 847 -4.95 -17.05 -6.11
C SER A 847 -4.58 -18.53 -6.15
N GLY A 848 -3.33 -18.85 -6.45
CA GLY A 848 -2.80 -20.22 -6.48
C GLY A 848 -1.61 -20.36 -7.41
N VAL A 849 -0.70 -21.30 -7.14
CA VAL A 849 0.49 -21.54 -7.98
C VAL A 849 0.19 -22.34 -9.26
N SER A 850 -0.88 -23.13 -9.27
CA SER A 850 -1.23 -24.07 -10.34
C SER A 850 -2.53 -23.67 -11.03
N SER A 851 -2.86 -24.32 -12.15
CA SER A 851 -4.11 -24.14 -12.89
C SER A 851 -5.21 -25.13 -12.48
N GLU A 852 -4.92 -26.00 -11.51
CA GLU A 852 -5.75 -27.12 -11.07
C GLU A 852 -6.38 -26.87 -9.70
N SER A 853 -5.75 -26.00 -8.87
CA SER A 853 -6.30 -25.60 -7.58
C SER A 853 -5.99 -24.16 -7.21
N GLY A 854 -6.89 -23.54 -6.45
CA GLY A 854 -6.72 -22.20 -5.92
C GLY A 854 -8.00 -21.63 -5.29
N HIS A 855 -8.02 -20.32 -5.11
CA HIS A 855 -9.16 -19.57 -4.57
C HIS A 855 -9.49 -18.36 -5.45
N TYR A 856 -10.78 -18.03 -5.54
CA TYR A 856 -11.27 -16.89 -6.31
C TYR A 856 -11.84 -15.82 -5.38
N TYR A 857 -11.51 -14.56 -5.68
CA TYR A 857 -12.13 -13.38 -5.09
C TYR A 857 -12.30 -12.30 -6.17
N SER A 858 -13.08 -11.26 -5.88
CA SER A 858 -13.32 -10.18 -6.86
C SER A 858 -13.19 -8.79 -6.27
N TYR A 859 -12.53 -7.90 -6.99
CA TYR A 859 -12.59 -6.45 -6.79
C TYR A 859 -13.68 -5.86 -7.68
N ALA A 860 -14.50 -4.94 -7.17
CA ALA A 860 -15.47 -4.21 -8.00
C ALA A 860 -15.80 -2.83 -7.44
N ARG A 861 -16.33 -1.95 -8.30
CA ARG A 861 -16.84 -0.62 -7.92
C ARG A 861 -18.19 -0.33 -8.58
N ASN A 862 -18.96 0.58 -7.99
CA ASN A 862 -20.19 1.07 -8.60
C ASN A 862 -19.85 2.09 -9.72
N ILE A 863 -20.38 1.90 -10.94
CA ILE A 863 -20.27 2.88 -12.04
C ILE A 863 -21.66 3.41 -12.41
N THR A 864 -22.16 4.37 -11.64
CA THR A 864 -23.42 5.08 -11.90
C THR A 864 -23.23 6.11 -13.03
N GLY A 865 -24.01 5.98 -14.11
CA GLY A 865 -23.92 6.83 -15.32
C GLY A 865 -24.52 8.23 -15.19
N SER A 866 -24.56 8.81 -13.99
CA SER A 866 -25.12 10.14 -13.71
C SER A 866 -24.10 11.01 -13.00
N GLY A 867 -23.49 11.95 -13.71
CA GLY A 867 -22.75 13.05 -13.09
C GLY A 867 -23.73 13.99 -12.37
N PRO A 868 -23.31 14.67 -11.27
CA PRO A 868 -24.17 15.62 -10.57
C PRO A 868 -24.34 16.89 -11.41
N SER A 869 -25.54 17.09 -11.93
CA SER A 869 -25.95 18.33 -12.59
C SER A 869 -26.08 19.47 -11.57
N GLY A 870 -25.30 20.55 -11.76
CA GLY A 870 -25.65 21.89 -11.27
C GLY A 870 -24.90 22.39 -10.04
N LEU A 871 -23.83 23.18 -10.28
CA LEU A 871 -23.62 24.52 -9.68
C LEU A 871 -22.36 25.17 -10.28
N CYS A 872 -22.43 25.52 -11.58
CA CYS A 872 -21.48 26.47 -12.15
C CYS A 872 -21.88 27.89 -11.72
N HIS A 873 -21.28 28.38 -10.64
CA HIS A 873 -21.32 29.81 -10.37
C HIS A 873 -20.45 30.55 -11.38
N GLN A 874 -21.07 31.39 -12.21
CA GLN A 874 -20.37 32.43 -12.93
C GLN A 874 -19.68 33.36 -11.92
N SER A 875 -18.36 33.49 -12.03
CA SER A 875 -17.62 34.61 -11.46
C SER A 875 -16.71 35.19 -12.54
N THR A 876 -17.27 36.14 -13.28
CA THR A 876 -16.57 36.99 -14.23
C THR A 876 -15.57 37.87 -13.48
N ALA A 877 -14.27 37.59 -13.61
CA ALA A 877 -13.19 38.47 -13.16
C ALA A 877 -12.28 38.80 -14.35
N LEU A 878 -12.33 40.07 -14.73
CA LEU A 878 -11.78 40.65 -15.96
C LEU A 878 -10.27 40.45 -16.15
N SER A 879 -9.90 40.37 -17.42
CA SER A 879 -8.55 40.38 -17.98
C SER A 879 -7.82 41.73 -17.81
N LEU A 880 -6.47 41.67 -17.90
CA LEU A 880 -5.45 42.67 -18.32
C LEU A 880 -4.10 42.14 -17.73
N VAL A 881 -2.99 41.94 -18.45
CA VAL A 881 -2.27 42.82 -19.39
C VAL A 881 -1.52 41.99 -20.48
N SER A 882 -1.18 42.63 -21.60
CA SER A 882 -0.60 42.06 -22.84
C SER A 882 0.96 42.04 -22.87
N PRO A 883 1.64 41.46 -23.90
CA PRO A 883 3.03 40.98 -23.80
C PRO A 883 4.12 41.87 -24.43
N GLN A 884 5.38 41.59 -24.06
CA GLN A 884 6.68 41.94 -24.70
C GLN A 884 7.80 41.28 -23.84
N ASP A 885 8.99 40.87 -24.29
CA ASP A 885 9.59 40.59 -25.61
C ASP A 885 10.96 39.89 -25.38
N LYS A 886 11.54 39.20 -26.37
CA LYS A 886 12.93 38.62 -26.42
C LYS A 886 13.28 37.42 -25.51
N LEU A 887 14.30 36.59 -25.79
CA LEU A 887 14.87 36.04 -27.06
C LEU A 887 15.91 34.95 -26.67
N LEU A 888 15.90 33.78 -27.33
CA LEU A 888 16.95 32.73 -27.39
C LEU A 888 17.70 32.26 -26.11
N THR A 889 17.55 30.97 -25.77
CA THR A 889 18.61 29.95 -25.96
C THR A 889 17.98 28.54 -26.00
N GLU A 890 18.50 27.67 -26.87
CA GLU A 890 18.06 26.28 -27.04
C GLU A 890 18.66 25.36 -25.95
N GLU A 891 17.91 24.37 -25.47
CA GLU A 891 18.36 22.97 -25.28
C GLU A 891 17.14 22.01 -25.36
N SER A 892 17.40 20.73 -25.61
CA SER A 892 16.44 19.71 -26.09
C SER A 892 15.39 19.19 -25.09
N PRO A 893 14.18 18.78 -25.54
CA PRO A 893 13.14 18.22 -24.68
C PRO A 893 13.19 16.68 -24.60
N CYS A 894 13.32 16.09 -23.41
CA CYS A 894 13.03 14.64 -23.21
C CYS A 894 12.88 14.19 -21.74
N THR A 895 11.90 14.73 -21.01
CA THR A 895 11.36 14.11 -19.78
C THR A 895 9.88 14.45 -19.59
N VAL A 896 8.97 13.59 -20.06
CA VAL A 896 7.57 13.67 -19.65
C VAL A 896 7.47 13.10 -18.24
N VAL A 897 7.41 13.99 -17.26
CA VAL A 897 6.99 13.66 -15.89
C VAL A 897 5.47 13.56 -15.91
N GLU A 898 4.94 12.36 -15.67
CA GLU A 898 3.51 12.16 -15.40
C GLU A 898 3.19 12.77 -14.03
N ASN A 899 2.89 14.07 -14.01
CA ASN A 899 2.35 14.74 -12.83
C ASN A 899 0.89 14.31 -12.63
N GLU A 900 0.62 13.58 -11.55
CA GLU A 900 -0.72 13.21 -11.11
C GLU A 900 -1.54 14.48 -10.79
N LEU A 901 -2.50 14.80 -11.66
CA LEU A 901 -3.58 15.74 -11.35
C LEU A 901 -4.74 14.97 -10.71
N ASP A 902 -4.55 14.57 -9.46
CA ASP A 902 -5.55 13.88 -8.65
C ASP A 902 -6.63 14.88 -8.20
N MET A 903 -7.60 15.12 -9.09
CA MET A 903 -8.82 15.87 -8.78
C MET A 903 -9.84 14.93 -8.12
N GLU A 904 -10.15 15.21 -6.86
CA GLU A 904 -10.94 14.37 -5.96
C GLU A 904 -12.29 13.91 -6.53
N MET A 905 -12.48 12.59 -6.66
CA MET A 905 -13.78 11.92 -6.46
C MET A 905 -13.53 10.46 -6.06
N PRO A 906 -13.86 10.02 -4.83
CA PRO A 906 -13.60 8.66 -4.37
C PRO A 906 -14.54 7.67 -5.05
N ARG A 907 -14.07 7.05 -6.15
CA ARG A 907 -14.75 5.89 -6.76
C ARG A 907 -14.43 4.65 -5.94
N GLU A 908 -15.12 4.50 -4.81
CA GLU A 908 -14.96 3.43 -3.83
C GLU A 908 -14.87 2.04 -4.50
N TRP A 909 -13.76 1.34 -4.23
CA TRP A 909 -13.59 -0.05 -4.59
C TRP A 909 -13.89 -0.95 -3.40
N PHE A 910 -14.47 -2.11 -3.70
CA PHE A 910 -14.83 -3.14 -2.73
C PHE A 910 -14.10 -4.43 -3.11
N LEU A 911 -13.53 -5.11 -2.12
CA LEU A 911 -13.03 -6.48 -2.22
C LEU A 911 -14.11 -7.42 -1.67
N PHE A 912 -14.58 -8.33 -2.52
CA PHE A 912 -15.51 -9.39 -2.17
C PHE A 912 -14.73 -10.71 -2.10
N ASN A 913 -14.61 -11.26 -0.89
CA ASN A 913 -13.98 -12.54 -0.62
C ASN A 913 -14.97 -13.43 0.16
N ASP A 914 -15.76 -14.19 -0.59
CA ASP A 914 -16.90 -14.97 -0.09
C ASP A 914 -17.79 -14.14 0.86
N SER A 915 -17.88 -14.53 2.14
CA SER A 915 -18.76 -13.88 3.13
C SER A 915 -18.29 -12.49 3.57
N ARG A 916 -17.04 -12.12 3.26
CA ARG A 916 -16.46 -10.84 3.69
C ARG A 916 -16.46 -9.86 2.53
N VAL A 917 -16.92 -8.65 2.80
CA VAL A 917 -16.78 -7.51 1.90
C VAL A 917 -16.10 -6.37 2.64
N THR A 918 -15.03 -5.83 2.04
CA THR A 918 -14.16 -4.82 2.63
C THR A 918 -13.90 -3.68 1.65
N PHE A 919 -13.65 -2.47 2.16
CA PHE A 919 -13.15 -1.36 1.33
C PHE A 919 -11.73 -1.63 0.82
N THR A 920 -11.38 -1.07 -0.33
CA THR A 920 -10.04 -1.14 -0.93
C THR A 920 -9.86 -0.01 -1.96
N SER A 921 -8.69 0.06 -2.61
CA SER A 921 -8.32 1.11 -3.57
C SER A 921 -7.99 0.54 -4.94
N PHE A 922 -8.05 1.39 -5.98
CA PHE A 922 -7.57 0.99 -7.32
C PHE A 922 -6.07 0.66 -7.32
N GLN A 923 -5.27 1.31 -6.47
CA GLN A 923 -3.85 1.03 -6.35
C GLN A 923 -3.59 -0.40 -5.86
N SER A 924 -4.42 -0.91 -4.94
CA SER A 924 -4.37 -2.32 -4.51
C SER A 924 -4.74 -3.27 -5.64
N VAL A 925 -5.65 -2.90 -6.55
CA VAL A 925 -6.00 -3.67 -7.77
C VAL A 925 -4.88 -3.69 -8.80
N GLN A 926 -4.17 -2.57 -9.00
CA GLN A 926 -3.01 -2.54 -9.90
C GLN A 926 -1.82 -3.33 -9.37
N LYS A 927 -1.65 -3.39 -8.04
CA LYS A 927 -0.49 -4.00 -7.39
C LYS A 927 -0.69 -5.48 -6.99
N ILE A 928 -1.81 -6.14 -7.36
CA ILE A 928 -2.13 -7.54 -6.98
C ILE A 928 -0.94 -8.48 -7.20
N THR A 929 -0.54 -8.72 -8.45
CA THR A 929 0.51 -9.70 -8.79
C THR A 929 1.89 -9.28 -8.29
N SER A 930 2.12 -7.96 -8.11
CA SER A 930 3.39 -7.46 -7.54
C SER A 930 3.50 -7.66 -6.03
N ARG A 931 2.38 -7.66 -5.30
CA ARG A 931 2.30 -7.95 -3.86
C ARG A 931 2.22 -9.45 -3.59
N PHE A 932 1.46 -10.16 -4.41
CA PHE A 932 1.18 -11.58 -4.28
C PHE A 932 1.44 -12.27 -5.64
N PRO A 933 2.67 -12.78 -5.90
CA PRO A 933 3.03 -13.38 -7.19
C PRO A 933 2.21 -14.62 -7.61
N LYS A 934 1.42 -15.18 -6.69
CA LYS A 934 0.49 -16.30 -6.92
C LYS A 934 -0.91 -15.84 -7.36
N ASP A 935 -1.21 -14.56 -7.16
CA ASP A 935 -2.54 -13.98 -7.37
C ASP A 935 -2.53 -13.22 -8.68
N THR A 936 -3.39 -13.65 -9.59
CA THR A 936 -3.39 -13.15 -10.95
C THR A 936 -4.80 -12.77 -11.37
N ALA A 937 -5.00 -11.54 -11.81
CA ALA A 937 -6.25 -11.11 -12.43
C ALA A 937 -6.58 -12.02 -13.64
N TYR A 938 -7.82 -12.51 -13.70
CA TYR A 938 -8.22 -13.57 -14.62
C TYR A 938 -9.41 -13.19 -15.50
N VAL A 939 -10.50 -12.66 -14.92
CA VAL A 939 -11.64 -12.12 -15.69
C VAL A 939 -11.82 -10.65 -15.34
N LEU A 940 -11.92 -9.79 -16.36
CA LEU A 940 -12.07 -8.35 -16.24
C LEU A 940 -13.43 -7.93 -16.82
N PHE A 941 -14.17 -7.07 -16.12
CA PHE A 941 -15.35 -6.42 -16.66
C PHE A 941 -15.06 -4.94 -16.86
N TYR A 942 -15.32 -4.45 -18.07
CA TYR A 942 -15.15 -3.06 -18.48
C TYR A 942 -16.51 -2.51 -18.91
N LYS A 943 -16.90 -1.34 -18.40
CA LYS A 943 -18.16 -0.66 -18.79
C LYS A 943 -17.90 0.45 -19.81
N LYS A 944 -18.66 0.49 -20.89
CA LYS A 944 -18.60 1.54 -21.91
C LYS A 944 -18.80 2.93 -21.28
N GLN A 945 -18.08 3.94 -21.77
CA GLN A 945 -18.36 5.34 -21.46
C GLN A 945 -19.25 5.93 -22.55
N ASN A 946 -20.44 6.41 -22.16
CA ASN A 946 -21.38 7.00 -23.10
C ASN A 946 -21.00 8.44 -23.43
N SER A 947 -20.50 8.63 -24.66
CA SER A 947 -20.46 9.95 -25.30
C SER A 947 -21.88 10.49 -25.47
N THR A 948 -22.08 11.77 -25.17
CA THR A 948 -23.39 12.45 -25.08
C THR A 948 -24.34 12.21 -26.27
N CYS A 949 -25.41 11.46 -26.05
CA CYS A 949 -26.69 11.56 -26.79
C CYS A 949 -27.85 11.21 -25.84
N GLY A 950 -28.92 12.00 -25.86
CA GLY A 950 -29.99 11.91 -24.86
C GLY A 950 -31.03 10.82 -25.16
N PHE A 951 -31.35 10.02 -24.15
CA PHE A 951 -32.61 9.27 -24.09
C PHE A 951 -33.50 9.86 -22.98
N ASN A 952 -34.69 10.33 -23.36
CA ASN A 952 -35.70 10.80 -22.43
C ASN A 952 -36.29 9.62 -21.64
N THR A 953 -35.81 9.38 -20.43
CA THR A 953 -36.54 8.57 -19.45
C THR A 953 -37.66 9.41 -18.85
N ASN A 954 -38.90 9.19 -19.30
CA ASN A 954 -40.08 9.83 -18.75
C ASN A 954 -40.16 9.60 -17.23
N SER A 955 -40.21 10.69 -16.46
CA SER A 955 -40.22 10.64 -15.00
C SER A 955 -41.55 10.12 -14.46
N ALA A 956 -41.62 8.82 -14.15
CA ALA A 956 -42.68 8.24 -13.34
C ALA A 956 -42.29 8.34 -11.86
N ASN A 957 -43.04 9.16 -11.10
CA ASN A 957 -42.78 9.39 -9.68
C ASN A 957 -42.85 8.10 -8.84
N GLY A 958 -41.70 7.65 -8.35
CA GLY A 958 -41.57 6.63 -7.31
C GLY A 958 -40.27 6.86 -6.53
N LEU A 959 -40.24 6.56 -5.24
CA LEU A 959 -39.02 6.66 -4.43
C LEU A 959 -38.03 5.56 -4.84
N TRP A 960 -36.90 5.93 -5.44
CA TRP A 960 -35.79 5.01 -5.69
C TRP A 960 -34.96 4.88 -4.41
N VAL A 961 -34.88 3.66 -3.85
CA VAL A 961 -34.02 3.36 -2.71
C VAL A 961 -32.67 2.85 -3.25
N ASN A 962 -31.57 3.50 -2.89
CA ASN A 962 -30.21 3.17 -3.32
C ASN A 962 -29.95 3.17 -4.85
N GLY A 963 -30.85 3.77 -5.65
CA GLY A 963 -30.70 3.84 -7.10
C GLY A 963 -31.08 2.56 -7.86
N ASP A 964 -31.76 1.62 -7.19
CA ASP A 964 -32.35 0.41 -7.79
C ASP A 964 -33.88 0.58 -7.93
N PRO A 965 -34.53 -0.10 -8.91
CA PRO A 965 -35.98 0.00 -9.12
C PRO A 965 -36.77 -0.63 -7.95
N PRO A 966 -38.02 -0.18 -7.71
CA PRO A 966 -38.85 -0.75 -6.65
C PRO A 966 -39.11 -2.24 -6.90
N LEU A 967 -38.73 -3.08 -5.93
CA LEU A 967 -38.90 -4.53 -6.03
C LEU A 967 -40.37 -4.93 -6.07
N GLN A 968 -40.64 -6.05 -6.76
CA GLN A 968 -41.93 -6.71 -6.72
C GLN A 968 -42.29 -7.15 -5.29
N LYS A 969 -43.59 -7.07 -4.97
CA LYS A 969 -44.12 -7.35 -3.62
C LYS A 969 -43.63 -8.70 -3.07
N ASP A 970 -43.72 -9.77 -3.84
CA ASP A 970 -43.32 -11.12 -3.41
C ASP A 970 -41.85 -11.22 -2.97
N LEU A 971 -40.95 -10.50 -3.65
CA LEU A 971 -39.54 -10.42 -3.28
C LEU A 971 -39.35 -9.60 -2.00
N MET A 972 -40.05 -8.47 -1.88
CA MET A 972 -40.00 -7.62 -0.69
C MET A 972 -40.58 -8.33 0.55
N ASP A 973 -41.65 -9.10 0.41
CA ASP A 973 -42.23 -9.93 1.47
C ASP A 973 -41.26 -11.05 1.89
N ALA A 974 -40.57 -11.70 0.93
CA ALA A 974 -39.55 -12.71 1.21
C ALA A 974 -38.33 -12.13 1.96
N ILE A 975 -37.83 -10.97 1.54
CA ILE A 975 -36.72 -10.27 2.19
C ILE A 975 -37.13 -9.78 3.58
N THR A 976 -38.34 -9.24 3.73
CA THR A 976 -38.87 -8.80 5.04
C THR A 976 -39.00 -9.97 6.01
N LYS A 977 -39.41 -11.15 5.51
CA LYS A 977 -39.45 -12.39 6.29
C LYS A 977 -38.05 -12.85 6.71
N ASP A 978 -37.06 -12.85 5.82
CA ASP A 978 -35.68 -13.21 6.18
C ASP A 978 -35.07 -12.22 7.19
N ASN A 979 -35.24 -10.91 6.97
CA ASN A 979 -34.77 -9.88 7.89
C ASN A 979 -35.41 -10.03 9.29
N LYS A 980 -36.70 -10.41 9.37
CA LYS A 980 -37.37 -10.72 10.64
C LYS A 980 -36.82 -11.99 11.29
N LEU A 981 -36.56 -13.05 10.52
CA LEU A 981 -35.94 -14.28 11.04
C LEU A 981 -34.52 -14.02 11.55
N TYR A 982 -33.72 -13.24 10.82
CA TYR A 982 -32.37 -12.87 11.22
C TYR A 982 -32.34 -12.05 12.53
N LEU A 983 -33.29 -11.13 12.74
CA LEU A 983 -33.44 -10.42 14.01
C LEU A 983 -33.80 -11.38 15.16
N GLN A 984 -34.63 -12.40 14.91
CA GLN A 984 -34.94 -13.45 15.89
C GLN A 984 -33.73 -14.36 16.17
N GLU A 985 -32.93 -14.69 15.16
CA GLU A 985 -31.66 -15.43 15.29
C GLU A 985 -30.65 -14.63 16.14
N GLN A 986 -30.49 -13.33 15.90
CA GLN A 986 -29.65 -12.45 16.73
C GLN A 986 -30.14 -12.38 18.17
N GLU A 987 -31.44 -12.20 18.40
CA GLU A 987 -32.01 -12.12 19.74
C GLU A 987 -31.82 -13.45 20.52
N LEU A 988 -32.04 -14.59 19.86
CA LEU A 988 -31.80 -15.91 20.43
C LEU A 988 -30.31 -16.09 20.79
N SER A 989 -29.40 -15.72 19.87
CA SER A 989 -27.95 -15.82 20.08
C SER A 989 -27.48 -14.95 21.26
N ALA A 990 -27.97 -13.71 21.34
CA ALA A 990 -27.68 -12.80 22.45
C ALA A 990 -28.19 -13.34 23.80
N ARG A 991 -29.38 -13.92 23.85
CA ARG A 991 -29.92 -14.60 25.04
C ARG A 991 -29.06 -15.80 25.45
N THR A 992 -28.61 -16.62 24.50
CA THR A 992 -27.71 -17.76 24.76
C THR A 992 -26.35 -17.30 25.30
N GLN A 993 -25.74 -16.26 24.71
CA GLN A 993 -24.49 -15.69 25.21
C GLN A 993 -24.63 -15.09 26.62
N ALA A 994 -25.75 -14.43 26.93
CA ALA A 994 -26.02 -13.91 28.28
C ALA A 994 -26.12 -15.04 29.32
N LEU A 995 -26.75 -16.17 28.98
CA LEU A 995 -26.83 -17.36 29.84
C LEU A 995 -25.46 -18.06 30.02
N GLN A 996 -24.60 -18.03 29.01
CA GLN A 996 -23.23 -18.54 29.10
C GLN A 996 -22.33 -17.63 29.95
N ALA A 997 -22.45 -16.31 29.83
CA ALA A 997 -21.72 -15.35 30.66
C ALA A 997 -22.11 -15.43 32.15
N ALA A 998 -23.40 -15.66 32.43
CA ALA A 998 -23.92 -15.84 33.78
C ALA A 998 -23.43 -17.13 34.45
N SER A 999 -23.21 -18.21 33.70
CA SER A 999 -22.69 -19.47 34.24
C SER A 999 -21.15 -19.46 34.41
N ALA A 1000 -20.41 -18.75 33.54
CA ALA A 1000 -18.96 -18.59 33.67
C ALA A 1000 -18.53 -17.80 34.94
N SER A 1001 -19.40 -16.93 35.47
CA SER A 1001 -19.11 -16.11 36.66
C SER A 1001 -19.24 -16.86 37.99
N CYS A 1002 -19.61 -18.15 37.96
CA CYS A 1002 -19.92 -18.97 39.14
C CYS A 1002 -18.91 -20.10 39.41
N SER A 1003 -17.61 -19.83 39.22
CA SER A 1003 -16.55 -20.70 39.75
C SER A 1003 -15.32 -19.89 40.20
N PHE A 1004 -14.59 -20.42 41.18
CA PHE A 1004 -13.39 -19.87 41.85
C PHE A 1004 -13.55 -18.68 42.84
N ARG A 1005 -13.70 -19.03 44.12
CA ARG A 1005 -12.82 -18.55 45.21
C ARG A 1005 -12.69 -19.60 46.32
N PRO A 1006 -11.46 -20.04 46.69
CA PRO A 1006 -11.21 -20.75 47.94
C PRO A 1006 -10.60 -19.84 49.03
N ASN A 1007 -11.11 -20.00 50.26
CA ASN A 1007 -10.51 -19.74 51.59
C ASN A 1007 -9.93 -18.37 51.99
N GLY A 1008 -10.37 -17.89 53.17
CA GLY A 1008 -9.47 -17.34 54.20
C GLY A 1008 -9.98 -16.13 55.00
N PHE A 1009 -10.52 -16.38 56.21
CA PHE A 1009 -10.60 -15.55 57.46
C PHE A 1009 -10.99 -14.05 57.37
N ASP A 1010 -11.65 -13.40 58.35
CA ASP A 1010 -11.62 -13.59 59.81
C ASP A 1010 -12.94 -13.09 60.49
N ASP A 1011 -13.09 -13.30 61.80
CA ASP A 1011 -14.33 -13.11 62.59
C ASP A 1011 -14.74 -11.64 62.90
N ASN A 1012 -16.06 -11.40 63.12
CA ASN A 1012 -16.66 -10.86 64.37
C ASN A 1012 -18.08 -10.22 64.20
N ASP A 1013 -19.10 -10.96 64.65
CA ASP A 1013 -20.32 -10.52 65.38
C ASP A 1013 -21.49 -9.67 64.78
N PRO A 1014 -22.72 -9.77 65.37
CA PRO A 1014 -24.03 -9.58 64.69
C PRO A 1014 -24.91 -8.52 65.44
N PRO A 1015 -26.26 -8.54 65.59
CA PRO A 1015 -27.35 -9.38 65.05
C PRO A 1015 -28.65 -8.65 64.57
N GLY A 1016 -29.67 -9.42 64.15
CA GLY A 1016 -31.04 -8.94 63.91
C GLY A 1016 -31.76 -9.71 62.79
N SER A 1017 -32.08 -10.99 62.95
CA SER A 1017 -33.37 -11.48 63.48
C SER A 1017 -34.61 -10.95 62.75
N CYS A 1018 -35.21 -11.78 61.87
CA CYS A 1018 -36.64 -12.12 61.84
C CYS A 1018 -36.96 -13.05 60.64
N GLY A 1019 -37.25 -14.32 60.92
CA GLY A 1019 -38.19 -15.11 60.10
C GLY A 1019 -39.50 -15.28 60.87
N PRO A 1020 -40.33 -16.30 60.58
CA PRO A 1020 -40.35 -17.15 59.39
C PRO A 1020 -41.80 -17.38 58.89
N THR A 1021 -42.09 -18.57 58.34
CA THR A 1021 -43.40 -19.11 57.89
C THR A 1021 -43.89 -18.66 56.51
N GLY A 1022 -44.51 -19.53 55.71
CA GLY A 1022 -44.72 -20.98 55.88
C GLY A 1022 -45.88 -21.50 55.03
N GLY A 1023 -45.69 -22.65 54.37
CA GLY A 1023 -46.67 -23.26 53.44
C GLY A 1023 -46.08 -23.36 52.02
N GLY A 1024 -45.75 -24.52 51.47
CA GLY A 1024 -46.00 -25.90 51.92
C GLY A 1024 -47.16 -26.53 51.17
N GLY A 1025 -46.90 -27.61 50.42
CA GLY A 1025 -47.93 -28.32 49.64
C GLY A 1025 -47.40 -28.86 48.32
N GLY A 1026 -46.68 -29.98 48.37
CA GLY A 1026 -46.07 -30.63 47.22
C GLY A 1026 -47.03 -31.31 46.24
N GLY A 1027 -46.44 -31.91 45.20
CA GLY A 1027 -47.15 -32.65 44.15
C GLY A 1027 -46.21 -32.96 42.98
N GLY A 1028 -45.34 -33.95 43.13
CA GLY A 1028 -44.44 -34.36 42.05
C GLY A 1028 -45.13 -35.30 41.06
N PHE A 1029 -44.64 -35.34 39.81
CA PHE A 1029 -44.85 -36.49 38.92
C PHE A 1029 -43.67 -36.67 37.94
N ASN A 1030 -43.53 -37.93 37.54
CA ASN A 1030 -42.45 -38.58 36.83
C ASN A 1030 -42.06 -38.06 35.42
N THR A 1031 -40.91 -38.59 34.98
CA THR A 1031 -40.56 -39.05 33.62
C THR A 1031 -40.19 -38.05 32.51
N VAL A 1032 -38.89 -38.07 32.19
CA VAL A 1032 -38.29 -38.37 30.87
C VAL A 1032 -39.02 -37.86 29.62
N GLY A 1033 -38.43 -36.84 28.97
CA GLY A 1033 -38.75 -36.42 27.60
C GLY A 1033 -37.49 -36.09 26.81
N ARG A 1034 -37.12 -36.97 25.86
CA ARG A 1034 -35.90 -36.91 25.04
C ARG A 1034 -36.18 -36.21 23.70
N LEU A 1035 -35.59 -35.03 23.49
CA LEU A 1035 -35.46 -34.31 22.21
C LEU A 1035 -34.07 -33.63 22.27
N VAL A 1036 -33.04 -34.01 21.52
CA VAL A 1036 -32.88 -33.97 20.05
C VAL A 1036 -33.20 -32.58 19.50
N PHE A 1037 -32.18 -31.72 19.49
CA PHE A 1037 -31.60 -31.17 18.25
C PHE A 1037 -30.09 -30.97 18.45
#